data_AF-A0A973TCX0-F1
#
_entry.id   AF-A0A973TCX0-F1
#
_cell.length_a   1.000
_cell.length_b   1.000
_cell.length_c   1.000
_cell.angle_alpha   90.00
_cell.angle_beta   90.00
_cell.angle_gamma   90.00
#
_symmetry.space_group_name_H-M   'P 1'
#
loop_
_entity.id
_entity.type
_entity.pdbx_description
1 polymer ?
#
loop_
_entity_poly.entity_id
_entity_poly.type
_entity_poly.pdbx_seq_one_letter_code
_entity_poly.pdbx_strand_id
1 'polypeptide(L)'
;MRGLGGAGLPLRPCARRRSCDAADDGRRTRLHRACDRPGPARRRARVEYARARRAAGGRLRARHAPARASVRGRRPRRAWRAARSHARLSDRESALRSQGARAVRHLRGARARTRYGGEAGGRQFRHATDGRRTRAAAGSAPVRLRWRSVRAPHRGRVRRPPARRRKIPRPADPGRADAPRRRTGPRHPRIPPQGLRVSADQDPNRYKATIHLPATDFPMRGDLPKREPQTLARWEAQDLYARIREHARGRPTFVLHDGPPYANGAIHIGHAVNKVLKDVIVKSKLLAGFDAPYVPGWDCHGLPIELAVEKTYGKVGSVSNGSTLDAAAFRAQCRAYANEQIDVQRDGFRRLGVIGDWQHPYRTMDFRYEADMLRALARIIERGHLSRGVKPVHWCFDCGSALAEAEIEYQDKKSPAVDVAYRAKDPTKVAAAFEVPVEDGIDIAVPIWTTTPWTLPASLAVTLGAELDYVLVEGPPRDGHRQWLVLAEPLAARALQRYGVEQVVVHGRATGAELEGLKLQHPFYAEREIPLILGEHVSAEEGTGAVHTAPGHGQEDFVVGQRYGLIEQYTAAQLNPVDARGVYLPSTPPAQATTGDRVALAGLHIWKANETIVEVLRANGALLAFSTLEHSYPHCWRHKTPVAFRATPQWFISMEQAGLRSDALAAIGKVDWVPDWGEARIAGMVEGRPDWTISRQRTWGVPIALFVDRESGDPHPESPALMRQVAERVERDGVDAWYALDASELLGADAPRYDKVGDILDVWFDSGVTHHCVLAQRPQDGLRKPADLYLEGSDQHRGWFQSSLLTGVAMDGVAPFLQVLTHGFTVDAQGRKMSKSLGNVVAPQQVMDAMGADVLRLWIASTDYRNEMSVSDEILKRSGDAYRRIRNTARFLLGNLHGFEPARDLRPLDDMVALDRWIVHRAWELQQKIVEAYARYDFAGIVQALGNFCSVDLGSLYLDVTKDRLYTMPEDSRGRRSAQSAMYRIAEAFVRWIAPILSFTADEMWGYLPQATPEGGREGNALFATWYDGLAPMGEDAVLDAEDFDRLLALREQVAKVLEPMRASGEIGAALQAEVVLKCGVADQNWLAPLVEELRFLLISGDVNLLADDAAKEIAILASPTTKPKCARCWHHQADVGSHPEHPLICGRCVGNVEGPGEDRRWF
;
A
#
# COMPACT_ATOMS: atom_id res chain seq x y z
N MET A 1 36.45 -1.30 32.21
CA MET A 1 37.77 -0.65 32.04
C MET A 1 38.42 -1.17 30.76
N ARG A 2 39.55 -0.57 30.33
CA ARG A 2 40.41 -1.16 29.27
C ARG A 2 41.27 -2.29 29.86
N GLY A 3 41.38 -3.41 29.15
CA GLY A 3 42.61 -4.23 29.07
C GLY A 3 42.87 -5.30 30.15
N LEU A 4 43.21 -6.50 29.65
CA LEU A 4 44.10 -7.52 30.24
C LEU A 4 43.66 -8.26 31.53
N GLY A 5 43.05 -9.44 31.33
CA GLY A 5 43.70 -10.74 31.53
C GLY A 5 44.12 -11.23 32.93
N GLY A 6 43.77 -12.49 33.24
CA GLY A 6 44.35 -13.28 34.34
C GLY A 6 43.34 -13.75 35.39
N ALA A 7 43.39 -15.03 35.77
CA ALA A 7 42.54 -15.62 36.82
C ALA A 7 43.37 -15.95 38.07
N GLY A 8 42.79 -15.77 39.27
CA GLY A 8 43.46 -16.10 40.53
C GLY A 8 42.61 -15.85 41.79
N LEU A 9 42.64 -16.81 42.70
CA LEU A 9 42.05 -16.86 44.06
C LEU A 9 43.10 -17.53 44.98
N PRO A 10 43.00 -17.57 46.34
CA PRO A 10 42.05 -16.92 47.28
C PRO A 10 42.69 -16.34 48.61
N LEU A 11 41.85 -15.99 49.61
CA LEU A 11 42.05 -16.07 51.11
C LEU A 11 42.41 -14.85 52.01
N ARG A 12 41.38 -14.36 52.76
CA ARG A 12 41.34 -14.08 54.25
C ARG A 12 42.25 -12.94 54.83
N PRO A 13 42.21 -12.53 56.15
CA PRO A 13 41.52 -13.05 57.35
C PRO A 13 40.80 -12.05 58.34
N CYS A 14 40.36 -12.63 59.49
CA CYS A 14 39.80 -12.17 60.80
C CYS A 14 40.42 -10.96 61.58
N ALA A 15 39.93 -10.44 62.74
CA ALA A 15 38.64 -10.48 63.52
C ALA A 15 38.71 -9.67 64.88
N ARG A 16 37.72 -9.85 65.79
CA ARG A 16 37.59 -9.46 67.25
C ARG A 16 36.80 -8.15 67.54
N ARG A 17 36.19 -7.87 68.73
CA ARG A 17 36.28 -8.39 70.13
C ARG A 17 34.89 -8.63 70.82
N ARG A 18 34.90 -9.07 72.11
CA ARG A 18 33.79 -9.14 73.11
C ARG A 18 33.97 -8.01 74.19
N SER A 19 33.30 -7.87 75.35
CA SER A 19 32.51 -8.77 76.25
C SER A 19 31.83 -8.04 77.44
N CYS A 20 30.80 -8.68 78.04
CA CYS A 20 30.27 -8.54 79.42
C CYS A 20 29.55 -7.24 79.86
N ASP A 21 28.59 -7.20 80.79
CA ASP A 21 27.50 -8.08 81.35
C ASP A 21 26.57 -7.13 82.20
N ALA A 22 25.58 -7.42 83.07
CA ALA A 22 25.01 -8.61 83.74
C ALA A 22 23.56 -8.31 84.27
N ALA A 23 22.86 -9.32 84.84
CA ALA A 23 21.65 -9.24 85.72
C ALA A 23 20.32 -8.66 85.10
N ASP A 24 19.10 -9.06 85.50
CA ASP A 24 18.60 -10.18 86.34
C ASP A 24 17.17 -10.64 85.90
N ASP A 25 16.67 -11.76 86.46
CA ASP A 25 15.29 -12.33 86.55
C ASP A 25 14.32 -12.27 85.32
N GLY A 26 13.60 -13.33 84.93
CA GLY A 26 13.75 -14.74 85.28
C GLY A 26 12.52 -15.62 85.05
N ARG A 27 12.80 -16.92 84.89
CA ARG A 27 11.89 -18.09 84.86
C ARG A 27 11.16 -18.43 83.54
N ARG A 28 11.25 -19.68 83.03
CA ARG A 28 12.23 -20.77 83.23
C ARG A 28 12.08 -21.83 82.11
N THR A 29 13.21 -22.31 81.57
CA THR A 29 13.58 -23.71 81.15
C THR A 29 12.47 -24.76 80.93
N ARG A 30 12.52 -25.72 79.98
CA ARG A 30 13.55 -26.28 79.05
C ARG A 30 12.78 -27.18 78.04
N LEU A 31 13.20 -27.54 76.81
CA LEU A 31 14.32 -28.42 76.40
C LEU A 31 14.42 -28.45 74.83
N HIS A 32 15.43 -29.12 74.25
CA HIS A 32 15.66 -29.27 72.78
C HIS A 32 14.49 -30.01 72.04
N ARG A 33 14.30 -29.95 70.71
CA ARG A 33 15.26 -30.08 69.57
C ARG A 33 14.57 -29.75 68.21
N ALA A 34 15.35 -29.63 67.12
CA ALA A 34 14.93 -29.58 65.68
C ALA A 34 14.33 -28.26 65.13
N CYS A 35 14.18 -28.18 63.79
CA CYS A 35 14.21 -26.94 63.00
C CYS A 35 12.86 -26.34 62.56
N ASP A 36 12.93 -25.06 62.16
CA ASP A 36 12.10 -24.30 61.21
C ASP A 36 10.56 -24.24 61.37
N ARG A 37 10.06 -23.07 61.80
CA ARG A 37 8.80 -22.41 61.38
C ARG A 37 8.62 -21.03 62.03
N PRO A 38 7.76 -20.16 61.48
CA PRO A 38 6.46 -19.97 62.15
C PRO A 38 5.24 -19.99 61.21
N GLY A 39 4.06 -20.21 61.81
CA GLY A 39 2.72 -19.99 61.21
C GLY A 39 2.00 -18.89 62.02
N PRO A 40 0.79 -19.09 62.58
CA PRO A 40 -0.18 -20.21 62.48
C PRO A 40 -1.26 -19.89 61.40
N ALA A 41 -2.56 -20.27 61.36
CA ALA A 41 -3.54 -21.14 62.06
C ALA A 41 -4.73 -21.40 61.06
N ARG A 42 -5.80 -22.20 61.17
CA ARG A 42 -6.42 -23.26 62.03
C ARG A 42 -7.19 -24.17 61.03
N ARG A 43 -7.60 -25.44 61.23
CA ARG A 43 -7.36 -26.56 62.18
C ARG A 43 -7.86 -27.86 61.48
N ARG A 44 -7.17 -28.99 61.69
CA ARG A 44 -7.62 -30.42 61.86
C ARG A 44 -8.99 -30.92 61.28
N ALA A 45 -9.12 -32.15 60.74
CA ALA A 45 -8.17 -33.25 60.47
C ALA A 45 -8.75 -34.42 59.61
N ARG A 46 -7.83 -35.29 59.16
CA ARG A 46 -7.88 -36.74 58.80
C ARG A 46 -9.04 -37.62 59.40
N VAL A 47 -9.47 -38.79 58.87
CA VAL A 47 -8.95 -39.69 57.78
C VAL A 47 -9.98 -40.73 57.23
N GLU A 48 -9.82 -41.10 55.94
CA GLU A 48 -10.10 -42.38 55.20
C GLU A 48 -11.45 -43.17 55.07
N TYR A 49 -11.50 -43.84 53.90
CA TYR A 49 -11.95 -45.21 53.57
C TYR A 49 -13.39 -45.56 53.11
N ALA A 50 -13.40 -46.42 52.07
CA ALA A 50 -14.36 -47.49 51.72
C ALA A 50 -15.51 -47.24 50.70
N ARG A 51 -15.93 -48.37 50.10
CA ARG A 51 -17.00 -48.56 49.09
C ARG A 51 -18.30 -48.97 49.76
N ALA A 52 -19.47 -48.76 49.15
CA ALA A 52 -20.61 -49.71 49.22
C ALA A 52 -21.71 -49.47 48.16
N ARG A 53 -22.59 -50.47 47.99
CA ARG A 53 -23.74 -50.51 47.05
C ARG A 53 -25.09 -50.43 47.80
N ARG A 54 -26.14 -50.00 47.05
CA ARG A 54 -27.52 -50.54 47.02
C ARG A 54 -28.51 -50.35 48.20
N ALA A 55 -29.72 -49.93 47.77
CA ALA A 55 -31.06 -50.52 48.04
C ALA A 55 -32.00 -49.94 49.11
N ALA A 56 -33.28 -50.32 48.95
CA ALA A 56 -34.51 -49.94 49.66
C ALA A 56 -35.01 -48.48 49.45
N GLY A 57 -36.29 -48.22 49.19
CA GLY A 57 -37.38 -49.13 48.78
C GLY A 57 -38.79 -48.57 48.95
N GLY A 58 -39.73 -48.89 48.04
CA GLY A 58 -41.17 -48.72 48.27
C GLY A 58 -41.96 -47.89 47.22
N ARG A 59 -42.85 -48.58 46.47
CA ARG A 59 -44.33 -48.39 46.41
C ARG A 59 -44.87 -46.93 46.51
N LEU A 60 -45.78 -46.42 45.66
CA LEU A 60 -46.81 -47.03 44.77
C LEU A 60 -47.12 -46.16 43.51
N ARG A 61 -47.81 -46.79 42.53
CA ARG A 61 -48.98 -46.36 41.68
C ARG A 61 -49.25 -44.85 41.39
N ALA A 62 -49.88 -44.46 40.25
CA ALA A 62 -50.15 -45.09 38.94
C ALA A 62 -50.91 -44.10 37.99
N ARG A 63 -50.85 -44.36 36.66
CA ARG A 63 -51.85 -44.06 35.60
C ARG A 63 -52.22 -42.60 35.21
N HIS A 64 -52.15 -42.36 33.88
CA HIS A 64 -53.00 -41.53 32.98
C HIS A 64 -53.26 -40.03 33.24
N ALA A 65 -52.74 -39.17 32.35
CA ALA A 65 -53.43 -38.47 31.23
C ALA A 65 -54.94 -38.07 31.33
N PRO A 66 -55.45 -37.07 30.55
CA PRO A 66 -54.81 -35.89 29.90
C PRO A 66 -55.70 -34.59 29.85
N ALA A 67 -55.25 -33.58 29.09
CA ALA A 67 -56.04 -32.63 28.25
C ALA A 67 -56.79 -31.37 28.81
N ARG A 68 -56.32 -30.20 28.34
CA ARG A 68 -57.04 -29.02 27.75
C ARG A 68 -58.32 -28.38 28.39
N ALA A 69 -58.15 -27.10 28.77
CA ALA A 69 -58.81 -25.89 28.22
C ALA A 69 -59.93 -25.08 28.97
N SER A 70 -59.62 -23.78 29.17
CA SER A 70 -60.54 -22.59 29.07
C SER A 70 -61.52 -22.26 30.23
N VAL A 71 -62.03 -21.03 30.51
CA VAL A 71 -61.67 -19.60 30.20
C VAL A 71 -62.52 -18.59 31.03
N ARG A 72 -62.04 -17.32 31.20
CA ARG A 72 -62.76 -16.01 31.46
C ARG A 72 -63.07 -15.43 32.88
N GLY A 73 -62.65 -14.16 33.06
CA GLY A 73 -63.30 -13.10 33.89
C GLY A 73 -62.58 -12.67 35.19
N ARG A 74 -62.54 -11.41 35.66
CA ARG A 74 -62.89 -10.05 35.12
C ARG A 74 -62.13 -8.94 35.92
N ARG A 75 -61.46 -7.98 35.23
CA ARG A 75 -61.38 -6.47 35.45
C ARG A 75 -61.16 -5.84 36.87
N PRO A 76 -60.86 -4.52 37.01
CA PRO A 76 -59.97 -3.61 36.23
C PRO A 76 -59.22 -2.50 37.06
N ARG A 77 -58.16 -1.87 36.51
CA ARG A 77 -58.03 -0.38 36.30
C ARG A 77 -56.64 0.07 35.83
N ARG A 78 -56.63 1.00 34.85
CA ARG A 78 -55.55 1.90 34.35
C ARG A 78 -54.22 1.22 33.91
N ALA A 79 -53.69 1.40 32.70
CA ALA A 79 -53.98 2.40 31.65
C ALA A 79 -54.24 1.78 30.24
N TRP A 80 -53.64 2.36 29.19
CA TRP A 80 -54.00 2.37 27.74
C TRP A 80 -52.66 2.48 26.94
N ARG A 81 -52.49 2.22 25.63
CA ARG A 81 -53.19 1.59 24.47
C ARG A 81 -52.18 1.61 23.27
N ALA A 82 -52.39 1.16 22.03
CA ALA A 82 -53.20 0.15 21.30
C ALA A 82 -52.83 0.27 19.79
N ALA A 83 -53.06 -0.67 18.85
CA ALA A 83 -53.31 -2.11 18.86
C ALA A 83 -53.21 -2.63 17.40
N ARG A 84 -53.51 -3.92 17.13
CA ARG A 84 -53.60 -4.49 15.77
C ARG A 84 -54.86 -4.04 15.01
N SER A 85 -54.77 -3.92 13.67
CA SER A 85 -55.81 -4.39 12.73
C SER A 85 -55.34 -4.37 11.25
N HIS A 86 -55.88 -5.26 10.41
CA HIS A 86 -55.69 -5.26 8.95
C HIS A 86 -56.92 -4.66 8.23
N ALA A 87 -56.64 -3.97 7.11
CA ALA A 87 -57.47 -3.83 5.90
C ALA A 87 -58.89 -3.20 5.97
N ARG A 88 -59.08 -2.06 5.26
CA ARG A 88 -59.91 -1.90 4.04
C ARG A 88 -60.30 -0.43 3.77
N LEU A 89 -60.15 0.00 2.51
CA LEU A 89 -60.86 1.13 1.84
C LEU A 89 -60.58 2.54 2.40
N SER A 90 -60.63 3.65 1.63
CA SER A 90 -60.63 3.89 0.17
C SER A 90 -60.56 5.40 -0.09
N ASP A 91 -60.02 5.85 -1.24
CA ASP A 91 -60.19 7.20 -1.85
C ASP A 91 -59.71 8.43 -1.03
N ARG A 92 -59.07 9.48 -1.57
CA ARG A 92 -58.47 9.90 -2.87
C ARG A 92 -57.19 10.72 -2.50
N GLU A 93 -56.29 11.19 -3.35
CA GLU A 93 -56.25 11.54 -4.78
C GLU A 93 -54.94 10.97 -5.42
N SER A 94 -54.97 10.40 -6.64
CA SER A 94 -54.87 11.06 -7.97
C SER A 94 -53.49 11.70 -8.23
N ALA A 95 -52.76 11.43 -9.33
CA ALA A 95 -53.10 10.62 -10.50
C ALA A 95 -51.86 10.15 -11.32
N LEU A 96 -52.10 9.21 -12.25
CA LEU A 96 -51.26 8.82 -13.41
C LEU A 96 -49.93 8.10 -13.10
N ARG A 97 -49.57 6.97 -13.74
CA ARG A 97 -50.21 6.15 -14.80
C ARG A 97 -49.75 4.70 -14.68
N SER A 98 -50.65 3.75 -14.90
CA SER A 98 -50.29 2.40 -15.36
C SER A 98 -51.40 1.85 -16.24
N GLN A 99 -51.06 1.38 -17.44
CA GLN A 99 -51.72 0.34 -18.26
C GLN A 99 -51.12 0.39 -19.69
N GLY A 100 -50.98 -0.73 -20.39
CA GLY A 100 -51.33 -2.10 -19.98
C GLY A 100 -50.76 -3.16 -20.92
N ALA A 101 -51.02 -4.44 -20.63
CA ALA A 101 -50.54 -5.58 -21.39
C ALA A 101 -51.70 -6.40 -21.98
N ARG A 102 -51.60 -6.74 -23.27
CA ARG A 102 -52.34 -7.75 -24.06
C ARG A 102 -51.84 -7.68 -25.53
N ALA A 103 -51.77 -8.73 -26.35
CA ALA A 103 -51.68 -10.17 -26.07
C ALA A 103 -51.27 -10.97 -27.34
N VAL A 104 -50.29 -11.87 -27.20
CA VAL A 104 -50.28 -13.28 -27.69
C VAL A 104 -50.33 -13.62 -29.21
N ARG A 105 -49.50 -14.61 -29.60
CA ARG A 105 -49.36 -15.31 -30.92
C ARG A 105 -48.67 -14.50 -32.04
N HIS A 106 -47.92 -15.08 -32.99
CA HIS A 106 -47.74 -16.50 -33.40
C HIS A 106 -46.28 -16.83 -33.89
N LEU A 107 -45.90 -18.13 -33.81
CA LEU A 107 -44.97 -18.89 -34.69
C LEU A 107 -43.43 -18.68 -34.70
N ARG A 108 -42.73 -19.82 -34.50
CA ARG A 108 -41.54 -20.40 -35.20
C ARG A 108 -40.53 -19.49 -35.93
N GLY A 109 -39.23 -19.65 -35.64
CA GLY A 109 -38.10 -19.21 -36.48
C GLY A 109 -36.74 -19.73 -35.97
N ALA A 110 -35.77 -19.98 -36.86
CA ALA A 110 -34.54 -20.73 -36.55
C ALA A 110 -33.26 -19.87 -36.39
N ARG A 111 -32.18 -20.52 -35.92
CA ARG A 111 -30.79 -20.05 -35.83
C ARG A 111 -30.24 -19.49 -37.16
N ALA A 112 -29.28 -18.56 -37.13
CA ALA A 112 -27.91 -18.77 -37.66
C ALA A 112 -26.95 -17.55 -37.55
N ARG A 113 -25.65 -17.87 -37.63
CA ARG A 113 -24.43 -17.02 -37.57
C ARG A 113 -24.21 -16.15 -38.82
N THR A 114 -23.46 -15.04 -38.70
CA THR A 114 -22.21 -14.72 -39.47
C THR A 114 -21.53 -13.46 -38.88
N ARG A 115 -20.25 -13.52 -38.48
CA ARG A 115 -18.99 -13.22 -39.23
C ARG A 115 -18.73 -11.74 -39.56
N TYR A 116 -17.50 -11.29 -39.24
CA TYR A 116 -16.80 -10.12 -39.79
C TYR A 116 -15.43 -10.59 -40.29
N GLY A 117 -14.88 -9.97 -41.35
CA GLY A 117 -13.53 -10.25 -41.82
C GLY A 117 -13.18 -9.59 -43.15
N GLY A 118 -11.97 -9.02 -43.23
CA GLY A 118 -11.34 -8.49 -44.45
C GLY A 118 -11.81 -7.12 -44.96
N GLU A 119 -11.05 -6.39 -45.79
CA GLU A 119 -9.57 -6.38 -45.94
C GLU A 119 -9.10 -5.16 -46.78
N ALA A 120 -7.80 -4.85 -46.72
CA ALA A 120 -7.05 -3.92 -47.59
C ALA A 120 -7.49 -2.43 -47.65
N GLY A 121 -6.63 -1.45 -47.97
CA GLY A 121 -5.17 -1.46 -48.12
C GLY A 121 -4.66 -0.35 -49.06
N GLY A 122 -3.45 0.21 -48.83
CA GLY A 122 -2.70 0.89 -49.91
C GLY A 122 -2.04 2.26 -49.66
N ARG A 123 -0.71 2.23 -49.46
CA ARG A 123 0.33 3.04 -50.15
C ARG A 123 0.52 4.57 -49.89
N GLN A 124 1.82 4.87 -49.71
CA GLN A 124 2.62 5.97 -50.30
C GLN A 124 2.86 7.32 -49.57
N PHE A 125 4.16 7.51 -49.30
CA PHE A 125 4.93 8.75 -49.15
C PHE A 125 4.39 10.02 -49.87
N ARG A 126 4.58 11.19 -49.23
CA ARG A 126 5.54 12.22 -49.71
C ARG A 126 5.86 13.32 -48.68
N HIS A 127 6.85 14.14 -49.02
CA HIS A 127 7.40 15.23 -48.21
C HIS A 127 6.46 16.43 -48.02
N ALA A 128 6.59 17.05 -46.84
CA ALA A 128 6.62 18.49 -46.54
C ALA A 128 5.89 19.53 -47.41
N THR A 129 5.27 20.51 -46.74
CA THR A 129 5.63 21.94 -46.95
C THR A 129 5.28 22.84 -45.75
N ASP A 130 5.93 24.02 -45.68
CA ASP A 130 5.65 25.12 -44.74
C ASP A 130 4.35 25.87 -45.13
N GLY A 131 3.70 26.53 -44.18
CA GLY A 131 2.33 27.05 -44.33
C GLY A 131 1.92 28.10 -43.30
N ARG A 132 2.67 29.21 -43.20
CA ARG A 132 2.32 30.36 -42.32
C ARG A 132 1.04 31.10 -42.75
N ARG A 133 0.46 31.87 -41.80
CA ARG A 133 -0.55 32.98 -41.90
C ARG A 133 -2.01 32.56 -41.64
N THR A 134 -2.91 33.39 -41.06
CA THR A 134 -2.81 34.61 -40.23
C THR A 134 -4.13 34.89 -39.46
N ARG A 135 -4.04 35.54 -38.29
CA ARG A 135 -5.01 36.47 -37.66
C ARG A 135 -6.53 36.34 -37.94
N ALA A 136 -7.32 36.06 -36.90
CA ALA A 136 -8.53 36.77 -36.43
C ALA A 136 -9.37 35.87 -35.47
N ALA A 137 -10.35 36.35 -34.68
CA ALA A 137 -10.44 37.55 -33.83
C ALA A 137 -11.68 37.41 -32.91
N ALA A 138 -11.54 37.71 -31.60
CA ALA A 138 -12.60 37.67 -30.57
C ALA A 138 -13.29 36.29 -30.34
N GLY A 139 -13.93 36.02 -29.18
CA GLY A 139 -13.84 36.75 -27.91
C GLY A 139 -14.97 36.41 -26.93
N SER A 140 -14.63 35.81 -25.78
CA SER A 140 -15.46 35.77 -24.56
C SER A 140 -14.58 35.32 -23.38
N ALA A 141 -14.89 35.77 -22.16
CA ALA A 141 -14.08 35.47 -20.97
C ALA A 141 -14.95 35.33 -19.71
N PRO A 142 -14.65 34.36 -18.81
CA PRO A 142 -15.18 34.34 -17.45
C PRO A 142 -14.29 35.14 -16.49
N VAL A 143 -14.92 35.78 -15.50
CA VAL A 143 -14.28 36.72 -14.57
C VAL A 143 -13.44 36.00 -13.50
N ARG A 144 -12.32 36.62 -13.07
CA ARG A 144 -11.64 36.30 -11.81
C ARG A 144 -11.24 37.58 -11.07
N LEU A 145 -11.77 37.79 -9.87
CA LEU A 145 -11.32 38.89 -8.99
C LEU A 145 -9.87 38.67 -8.54
N ARG A 146 -9.11 39.76 -8.43
CA ARG A 146 -7.77 39.77 -7.82
C ARG A 146 -7.51 41.09 -7.10
N TRP A 147 -7.25 40.99 -5.81
CA TRP A 147 -6.76 42.10 -4.98
C TRP A 147 -5.42 42.64 -5.52
N ARG A 148 -5.25 43.97 -5.50
CA ARG A 148 -4.02 44.66 -5.93
C ARG A 148 -3.41 45.45 -4.76
N SER A 149 -2.12 45.20 -4.50
CA SER A 149 -1.24 46.09 -3.75
C SER A 149 -0.25 46.75 -4.71
N VAL A 150 -0.09 48.08 -4.67
CA VAL A 150 0.69 48.85 -5.64
C VAL A 150 2.17 48.96 -5.26
N ARG A 151 3.08 48.71 -6.21
CA ARG A 151 4.44 49.30 -6.26
C ARG A 151 4.84 49.62 -7.70
N ALA A 152 5.70 50.62 -7.87
CA ALA A 152 6.11 51.20 -9.15
C ALA A 152 7.26 50.42 -9.85
N PRO A 153 7.53 50.64 -11.15
CA PRO A 153 8.37 49.76 -11.97
C PRO A 153 9.81 50.26 -12.19
N HIS A 154 10.73 49.35 -12.55
CA HIS A 154 11.99 49.68 -13.21
C HIS A 154 12.30 48.73 -14.39
N ARG A 155 12.81 49.31 -15.48
CA ARG A 155 13.55 48.64 -16.57
C ARG A 155 15.02 48.45 -16.10
N GLY A 156 15.86 47.55 -16.63
CA GLY A 156 15.70 46.54 -17.68
C GLY A 156 17.05 45.85 -18.00
N ARG A 157 17.01 44.60 -18.51
CA ARG A 157 18.11 43.68 -18.86
C ARG A 157 19.48 44.26 -19.32
N VAL A 158 20.58 43.62 -18.88
CA VAL A 158 21.73 43.15 -19.71
C VAL A 158 22.26 41.80 -19.17
N ARG A 159 22.88 40.95 -20.01
CA ARG A 159 23.56 39.68 -19.64
C ARG A 159 25.09 39.82 -19.71
N ARG A 160 25.86 39.16 -18.82
CA ARG A 160 27.13 38.45 -19.16
C ARG A 160 27.67 37.54 -18.02
N PRO A 161 28.31 36.39 -18.31
CA PRO A 161 29.06 35.52 -17.37
C PRO A 161 30.59 35.57 -17.65
N PRO A 162 31.48 34.72 -17.05
CA PRO A 162 31.52 34.09 -15.72
C PRO A 162 32.91 34.20 -14.99
N ALA A 163 33.04 33.51 -13.83
CA ALA A 163 34.20 32.69 -13.42
C ALA A 163 35.32 33.18 -12.45
N ARG A 164 35.48 32.39 -11.37
CA ARG A 164 36.72 31.89 -10.70
C ARG A 164 37.64 32.78 -9.81
N ARG A 165 37.67 32.40 -8.50
CA ARG A 165 38.85 32.09 -7.62
C ARG A 165 39.88 33.21 -7.31
N ARG A 166 40.61 33.26 -6.17
CA ARG A 166 40.71 32.47 -4.90
C ARG A 166 41.53 33.28 -3.84
N LYS A 167 41.26 33.08 -2.52
CA LYS A 167 42.11 33.41 -1.33
C LYS A 167 42.39 34.93 -1.07
N ILE A 168 42.32 35.52 0.14
CA ILE A 168 42.89 35.24 1.50
C ILE A 168 44.39 35.61 1.56
N PRO A 169 44.91 36.42 2.55
CA PRO A 169 44.49 36.53 3.97
C PRO A 169 44.34 37.95 4.61
N ARG A 170 44.08 37.97 5.94
CA ARG A 170 44.15 39.10 6.92
C ARG A 170 45.63 39.42 7.31
N PRO A 171 46.02 40.48 8.06
CA PRO A 171 45.60 40.89 9.45
C PRO A 171 44.83 42.26 9.48
N ALA A 172 44.28 42.86 10.55
CA ALA A 172 44.70 43.15 11.95
C ALA A 172 45.86 44.19 12.04
N ASP A 173 45.95 45.13 13.00
CA ASP A 173 45.18 45.34 14.25
C ASP A 173 44.87 46.87 14.54
N PRO A 174 44.93 47.54 15.73
CA PRO A 174 43.84 48.48 16.11
C PRO A 174 44.28 49.88 16.63
N GLY A 175 43.28 50.68 17.09
CA GLY A 175 43.47 51.93 17.85
C GLY A 175 43.42 53.20 17.00
N ARG A 176 43.17 54.39 17.55
CA ARG A 176 42.83 54.81 18.95
C ARG A 176 41.77 55.92 18.91
N ALA A 177 41.13 56.20 20.03
CA ALA A 177 40.30 57.40 20.19
C ALA A 177 41.16 58.63 20.51
N ASP A 178 40.68 59.82 20.15
CA ASP A 178 40.51 60.90 21.14
C ASP A 178 39.56 62.01 20.63
N ALA A 179 39.14 62.94 21.52
CA ALA A 179 37.97 63.79 21.31
C ALA A 179 38.27 65.32 21.08
N PRO A 180 37.54 66.31 21.63
CA PRO A 180 36.66 67.13 20.78
C PRO A 180 36.91 68.65 20.83
N ARG A 181 36.29 69.42 19.91
CA ARG A 181 36.05 70.88 20.10
C ARG A 181 34.86 71.43 19.30
N ARG A 182 34.30 72.55 19.79
CA ARG A 182 33.13 73.28 19.24
C ARG A 182 33.58 74.60 18.58
N ARG A 183 32.83 75.13 17.60
CA ARG A 183 32.13 76.44 17.68
C ARG A 183 31.31 76.84 16.43
N THR A 184 30.14 77.44 16.68
CA THR A 184 29.43 78.56 15.99
C THR A 184 29.97 79.07 14.64
N GLY A 185 29.18 79.45 13.61
CA GLY A 185 27.75 79.77 13.41
C GLY A 185 27.63 80.58 12.08
N PRO A 186 26.57 81.37 11.75
CA PRO A 186 25.18 81.44 12.22
C PRO A 186 24.14 81.15 11.09
N ARG A 187 22.83 81.19 11.38
CA ARG A 187 21.73 81.30 10.37
C ARG A 187 20.49 82.01 10.92
N HIS A 188 19.86 82.85 10.08
CA HIS A 188 18.52 83.43 10.23
C HIS A 188 17.82 83.44 8.84
N PRO A 189 16.49 83.56 8.75
CA PRO A 189 15.53 82.69 9.40
C PRO A 189 14.55 82.08 8.37
N ARG A 190 13.84 81.00 8.72
CA ARG A 190 12.60 80.61 8.03
C ARG A 190 11.53 80.26 9.06
N ILE A 191 10.41 80.95 8.95
CA ILE A 191 9.21 80.71 9.76
C ILE A 191 8.57 79.40 9.27
N PRO A 192 8.35 78.39 10.15
CA PRO A 192 7.53 77.24 9.79
C PRO A 192 6.05 77.66 9.77
N PRO A 193 5.23 77.17 8.82
CA PRO A 193 3.80 77.45 8.82
C PRO A 193 3.13 76.83 10.06
N GLN A 194 2.12 77.52 10.60
CA GLN A 194 1.31 77.03 11.70
C GLN A 194 0.36 75.90 11.21
N GLY A 195 0.88 74.68 11.17
CA GLY A 195 0.02 73.50 11.09
C GLY A 195 -0.80 73.38 12.38
N LEU A 196 -2.12 73.23 12.26
CA LEU A 196 -2.99 73.02 13.42
C LEU A 196 -2.52 71.79 14.21
N ARG A 197 -2.36 71.95 15.52
CA ARG A 197 -2.36 70.79 16.42
C ARG A 197 -3.79 70.28 16.50
N VAL A 198 -4.07 69.16 15.82
CA VAL A 198 -5.15 68.26 16.21
C VAL A 198 -4.93 67.91 17.69
N SER A 199 -5.96 67.97 18.53
CA SER A 199 -5.81 67.61 19.94
C SER A 199 -5.51 66.11 20.07
N ALA A 200 -4.88 65.71 21.18
CA ALA A 200 -4.57 64.30 21.42
C ALA A 200 -5.84 63.40 21.42
N ASP A 201 -7.00 64.00 21.67
CA ASP A 201 -8.30 63.32 21.72
C ASP A 201 -8.91 62.98 20.36
N GLN A 202 -8.36 63.52 19.27
CA GLN A 202 -8.87 63.34 17.92
C GLN A 202 -7.98 62.45 17.03
N ASP A 203 -6.92 61.82 17.56
CA ASP A 203 -6.14 60.80 16.82
C ASP A 203 -6.86 59.43 16.83
N PRO A 204 -7.33 58.90 15.69
CA PRO A 204 -7.96 57.58 15.63
C PRO A 204 -7.02 56.44 16.05
N ASN A 205 -5.70 56.63 15.99
CA ASN A 205 -4.74 55.59 16.34
C ASN A 205 -4.73 55.25 17.84
N ARG A 206 -5.23 56.12 18.74
CA ARG A 206 -5.18 55.87 20.19
C ARG A 206 -5.93 54.60 20.60
N TYR A 207 -7.06 54.31 19.96
CA TYR A 207 -7.85 53.09 20.20
C TYR A 207 -7.23 51.82 19.62
N LYS A 208 -6.19 51.92 18.78
CA LYS A 208 -5.48 50.75 18.24
C LYS A 208 -4.65 50.03 19.31
N ALA A 209 -4.28 50.73 20.38
CA ALA A 209 -3.62 50.13 21.55
C ALA A 209 -4.60 49.40 22.48
N THR A 210 -5.92 49.66 22.36
CA THR A 210 -6.96 49.09 23.24
C THR A 210 -7.70 47.90 22.60
N ILE A 211 -7.08 47.18 21.68
CA ILE A 211 -7.65 45.99 21.02
C ILE A 211 -6.72 44.77 21.09
N HIS A 212 -7.28 43.61 21.43
CA HIS A 212 -6.53 42.36 21.62
C HIS A 212 -6.29 41.64 20.28
N LEU A 213 -5.30 42.09 19.51
CA LEU A 213 -4.94 41.47 18.23
C LEU A 213 -4.24 40.10 18.40
N PRO A 214 -4.41 39.14 17.46
CA PRO A 214 -3.84 37.79 17.60
C PRO A 214 -2.31 37.77 17.57
N ALA A 215 -1.69 37.17 18.57
CA ALA A 215 -0.24 37.06 18.75
C ALA A 215 0.19 35.60 19.01
N THR A 216 1.16 35.11 18.24
CA THR A 216 1.79 33.79 18.45
C THR A 216 3.09 33.75 17.64
N ASP A 217 4.10 33.03 18.13
CA ASP A 217 5.34 32.79 17.40
C ASP A 217 5.23 31.67 16.36
N PHE A 218 4.13 30.91 16.34
CA PHE A 218 3.87 29.90 15.31
C PHE A 218 3.88 30.57 13.91
N PRO A 219 4.81 30.22 12.99
CA PRO A 219 4.97 30.98 11.75
C PRO A 219 3.85 30.76 10.74
N MET A 220 3.46 31.82 10.01
CA MET A 220 2.47 31.73 8.92
C MET A 220 2.95 30.92 7.71
N ARG A 221 4.27 30.86 7.47
CA ARG A 221 4.88 29.98 6.46
C ARG A 221 5.58 28.83 7.18
N GLY A 222 5.35 27.59 6.76
CA GLY A 222 5.95 26.42 7.41
C GLY A 222 7.47 26.29 7.22
N ASP A 223 8.03 26.81 6.11
CA ASP A 223 9.46 26.67 5.78
C ASP A 223 9.92 25.18 5.86
N LEU A 224 9.02 24.26 5.48
CA LEU A 224 9.07 22.83 5.79
C LEU A 224 10.38 22.14 5.38
N PRO A 225 10.95 22.35 4.18
CA PRO A 225 12.23 21.74 3.79
C PRO A 225 13.38 22.04 4.78
N LYS A 226 13.27 23.13 5.56
CA LYS A 226 14.25 23.55 6.58
C LYS A 226 13.83 23.16 8.00
N ARG A 227 12.54 23.20 8.34
CA ARG A 227 12.04 22.85 9.70
C ARG A 227 11.93 21.35 9.95
N GLU A 228 11.54 20.56 8.95
CA GLU A 228 11.36 19.12 9.12
C GLU A 228 12.68 18.39 9.50
N PRO A 229 13.85 18.66 8.89
CA PRO A 229 15.11 18.04 9.32
C PRO A 229 15.53 18.39 10.75
N GLN A 230 15.24 19.62 11.21
CA GLN A 230 15.49 20.03 12.60
C GLN A 230 14.56 19.29 13.57
N THR A 231 13.34 19.00 13.14
CA THR A 231 12.34 18.25 13.90
C THR A 231 12.71 16.76 13.98
N LEU A 232 13.19 16.17 12.89
CA LEU A 232 13.72 14.80 12.86
C LEU A 232 14.94 14.61 13.79
N ALA A 233 15.88 15.56 13.77
CA ALA A 233 17.04 15.52 14.68
C ALA A 233 16.61 15.62 16.15
N ARG A 234 15.52 16.36 16.45
CA ARG A 234 14.91 16.40 17.79
C ARG A 234 14.26 15.07 18.17
N TRP A 235 13.53 14.42 17.26
CA TRP A 235 12.89 13.12 17.51
C TRP A 235 13.91 12.00 17.77
N GLU A 236 15.04 12.02 17.04
CA GLU A 236 16.16 11.10 17.26
C GLU A 236 16.87 11.36 18.58
N ALA A 237 17.23 12.61 18.88
CA ALA A 237 17.90 12.98 20.13
C ALA A 237 17.03 12.78 21.39
N GLN A 238 15.73 12.51 21.24
CA GLN A 238 14.80 12.20 22.33
C GLN A 238 14.37 10.73 22.38
N ASP A 239 14.84 9.88 21.45
CA ASP A 239 14.28 8.55 21.15
C ASP A 239 12.74 8.52 21.19
N LEU A 240 12.12 9.30 20.30
CA LEU A 240 10.66 9.43 20.26
C LEU A 240 9.96 8.08 20.08
N TYR A 241 10.55 7.12 19.38
CA TYR A 241 9.95 5.79 19.22
C TYR A 241 9.92 5.04 20.56
N ALA A 242 11.05 4.90 21.25
CA ALA A 242 11.08 4.23 22.56
C ALA A 242 10.12 4.90 23.56
N ARG A 243 10.04 6.24 23.55
CA ARG A 243 9.09 6.99 24.40
C ARG A 243 7.63 6.75 24.02
N ILE A 244 7.30 6.56 22.74
CA ILE A 244 5.96 6.15 22.31
C ILE A 244 5.64 4.74 22.81
N ARG A 245 6.57 3.77 22.65
CA ARG A 245 6.42 2.41 23.20
C ARG A 245 6.21 2.42 24.73
N GLU A 246 6.79 3.38 25.44
CA GLU A 246 6.60 3.56 26.88
C GLU A 246 5.23 4.14 27.25
N HIS A 247 4.78 5.23 26.62
CA HIS A 247 3.46 5.84 26.90
C HIS A 247 2.28 4.94 26.46
N ALA A 248 2.53 4.00 25.55
CA ALA A 248 1.56 3.01 25.09
C ALA A 248 1.62 1.67 25.84
N ARG A 249 2.58 1.47 26.76
CA ARG A 249 2.76 0.22 27.51
C ARG A 249 1.49 -0.17 28.28
N GLY A 250 0.93 -1.34 27.96
CA GLY A 250 -0.29 -1.87 28.59
C GLY A 250 -1.60 -1.52 27.85
N ARG A 251 -1.55 -0.72 26.77
CA ARG A 251 -2.65 -0.57 25.82
C ARG A 251 -2.80 -1.87 24.97
N PRO A 252 -3.98 -2.18 24.40
CA PRO A 252 -4.16 -3.33 23.51
C PRO A 252 -3.30 -3.20 22.24
N THR A 253 -2.67 -4.28 21.77
CA THR A 253 -1.75 -4.20 20.63
C THR A 253 -2.44 -4.20 19.26
N PHE A 254 -1.97 -3.33 18.37
CA PHE A 254 -2.29 -3.33 16.94
C PHE A 254 -1.01 -3.52 16.12
N VAL A 255 -0.91 -4.64 15.42
CA VAL A 255 0.27 -5.06 14.64
C VAL A 255 0.01 -4.86 13.15
N LEU A 256 0.57 -3.77 12.60
CA LEU A 256 0.79 -3.63 11.16
C LEU A 256 2.15 -4.26 10.85
N HIS A 257 2.15 -5.37 10.11
CA HIS A 257 3.40 -6.00 9.68
C HIS A 257 3.91 -5.34 8.38
N ASP A 258 5.15 -4.88 8.40
CA ASP A 258 5.77 -4.20 7.28
C ASP A 258 6.25 -5.22 6.25
N GLY A 259 5.73 -5.19 5.02
CA GLY A 259 6.33 -5.93 3.92
C GLY A 259 7.68 -5.33 3.53
N PRO A 260 8.69 -6.17 3.29
CA PRO A 260 10.07 -5.70 3.19
C PRO A 260 10.34 -5.06 1.82
N PRO A 261 10.61 -3.74 1.72
CA PRO A 261 11.22 -3.17 0.53
C PRO A 261 12.55 -3.86 0.20
N TYR A 262 12.78 -4.07 -1.08
CA TYR A 262 13.98 -4.71 -1.56
C TYR A 262 15.19 -3.75 -1.48
N ALA A 263 16.31 -4.22 -0.91
CA ALA A 263 17.52 -3.44 -0.62
C ALA A 263 18.37 -3.15 -1.88
N ASN A 264 17.80 -2.39 -2.82
CA ASN A 264 18.43 -2.01 -4.09
C ASN A 264 18.01 -0.59 -4.51
N GLY A 265 18.93 0.37 -4.37
CA GLY A 265 18.73 1.75 -4.80
C GLY A 265 17.87 2.60 -3.86
N ALA A 266 17.86 3.91 -4.14
CA ALA A 266 17.11 4.89 -3.36
C ALA A 266 15.59 4.83 -3.58
N ILE A 267 14.84 5.30 -2.59
CA ILE A 267 13.37 5.28 -2.58
C ILE A 267 12.74 6.07 -3.74
N HIS A 268 11.54 5.66 -4.15
CA HIS A 268 10.74 6.31 -5.19
C HIS A 268 9.32 6.61 -4.70
N ILE A 269 8.53 7.36 -5.48
CA ILE A 269 7.21 7.85 -5.04
C ILE A 269 6.23 6.75 -4.62
N GLY A 270 6.23 5.58 -5.25
CA GLY A 270 5.48 4.40 -4.78
C GLY A 270 5.89 3.89 -3.38
N HIS A 271 7.19 3.89 -3.05
CA HIS A 271 7.66 3.57 -1.69
C HIS A 271 7.22 4.65 -0.67
N ALA A 272 7.15 5.91 -1.09
CA ALA A 272 6.66 7.00 -0.23
C ALA A 272 5.16 6.88 0.05
N VAL A 273 4.33 6.55 -0.96
CA VAL A 273 2.90 6.19 -0.77
C VAL A 273 2.77 5.09 0.27
N ASN A 274 3.42 3.95 0.04
CA ASN A 274 3.36 2.77 0.90
C ASN A 274 3.68 3.08 2.38
N LYS A 275 4.88 3.62 2.64
CA LYS A 275 5.36 3.85 4.01
C LYS A 275 4.61 4.99 4.71
N VAL A 276 4.11 6.00 3.99
CA VAL A 276 3.25 7.04 4.58
C VAL A 276 1.89 6.47 4.97
N LEU A 277 1.26 5.62 4.14
CA LEU A 277 -0.02 4.98 4.50
C LEU A 277 0.14 4.11 5.76
N LYS A 278 1.20 3.30 5.86
CA LYS A 278 1.53 2.51 7.08
C LYS A 278 1.68 3.41 8.32
N ASP A 279 2.46 4.47 8.20
CA ASP A 279 2.75 5.42 9.29
C ASP A 279 1.52 6.24 9.73
N VAL A 280 0.65 6.63 8.80
CA VAL A 280 -0.65 7.26 9.09
C VAL A 280 -1.53 6.30 9.90
N ILE A 281 -1.56 5.01 9.54
CA ILE A 281 -2.33 4.00 10.29
C ILE A 281 -1.75 3.82 11.70
N VAL A 282 -0.46 3.54 11.84
CA VAL A 282 0.23 3.36 13.13
C VAL A 282 -0.04 4.55 14.06
N LYS A 283 0.13 5.79 13.57
CA LYS A 283 -0.13 7.01 14.36
C LYS A 283 -1.61 7.19 14.73
N SER A 284 -2.55 6.85 13.84
CA SER A 284 -3.98 6.92 14.17
C SER A 284 -4.39 5.88 15.22
N LYS A 285 -3.76 4.70 15.25
CA LYS A 285 -4.03 3.65 16.24
C LYS A 285 -3.47 4.02 17.63
N LEU A 286 -2.31 4.67 17.70
CA LEU A 286 -1.79 5.25 18.97
C LEU A 286 -2.80 6.24 19.58
N LEU A 287 -3.32 7.18 18.78
CA LEU A 287 -4.33 8.16 19.20
C LEU A 287 -5.68 7.51 19.55
N ALA A 288 -6.01 6.39 18.91
CA ALA A 288 -7.16 5.54 19.23
C ALA A 288 -6.94 4.63 20.47
N GLY A 289 -5.83 4.80 21.21
CA GLY A 289 -5.59 4.10 22.46
C GLY A 289 -4.99 2.70 22.32
N PHE A 290 -4.41 2.35 21.18
CA PHE A 290 -3.67 1.08 20.99
C PHE A 290 -2.17 1.24 21.28
N ASP A 291 -1.53 0.11 21.55
CA ASP A 291 -0.08 -0.06 21.46
C ASP A 291 0.29 -0.52 20.04
N ALA A 292 0.89 0.36 19.24
CA ALA A 292 1.16 0.09 17.83
C ALA A 292 2.67 -0.05 17.54
N PRO A 293 3.28 -1.24 17.76
CA PRO A 293 4.64 -1.51 17.31
C PRO A 293 4.71 -1.49 15.78
N TYR A 294 5.70 -0.78 15.25
CA TYR A 294 6.05 -0.82 13.84
C TYR A 294 7.55 -1.09 13.72
N VAL A 295 7.87 -2.29 13.26
CA VAL A 295 9.24 -2.76 13.01
C VAL A 295 9.43 -2.80 11.49
N PRO A 296 10.19 -1.86 10.91
CA PRO A 296 10.47 -1.87 9.48
C PRO A 296 11.42 -3.04 9.12
N GLY A 297 11.40 -3.47 7.87
CA GLY A 297 12.36 -4.45 7.40
C GLY A 297 12.74 -4.35 5.93
N TRP A 298 13.61 -5.26 5.51
CA TRP A 298 14.21 -5.28 4.18
C TRP A 298 14.43 -6.68 3.63
N ASP A 299 14.25 -6.81 2.31
CA ASP A 299 14.62 -8.01 1.55
C ASP A 299 15.99 -7.80 0.92
N CYS A 300 16.89 -8.73 1.20
CA CYS A 300 18.32 -8.59 1.03
C CYS A 300 18.94 -9.67 0.15
N HIS A 301 18.17 -10.63 -0.36
CA HIS A 301 18.69 -11.80 -1.10
C HIS A 301 18.38 -11.77 -2.60
N GLY A 302 19.05 -12.64 -3.37
CA GLY A 302 18.71 -12.94 -4.75
C GLY A 302 19.25 -11.99 -5.82
N LEU A 303 18.76 -12.25 -7.04
CA LEU A 303 19.37 -11.80 -8.29
C LEU A 303 19.55 -10.27 -8.45
N PRO A 304 18.62 -9.39 -8.01
CA PRO A 304 18.81 -7.94 -8.12
C PRO A 304 20.12 -7.44 -7.50
N ILE A 305 20.47 -7.93 -6.30
CA ILE A 305 21.74 -7.63 -5.60
C ILE A 305 22.93 -8.34 -6.26
N GLU A 306 22.82 -9.63 -6.60
CA GLU A 306 23.93 -10.38 -7.24
C GLU A 306 24.49 -9.60 -8.44
N LEU A 307 23.64 -9.16 -9.36
CA LEU A 307 24.06 -8.45 -10.58
C LEU A 307 24.43 -6.97 -10.36
N ALA A 308 24.17 -6.39 -9.18
CA ALA A 308 24.75 -5.11 -8.78
C ALA A 308 26.20 -5.29 -8.31
N VAL A 309 26.48 -6.40 -7.62
CA VAL A 309 27.82 -6.85 -7.25
C VAL A 309 28.60 -7.32 -8.47
N GLU A 310 28.06 -8.17 -9.35
CA GLU A 310 28.74 -8.65 -10.57
C GLU A 310 29.20 -7.49 -11.47
N LYS A 311 28.40 -6.42 -11.58
CA LYS A 311 28.76 -5.22 -12.35
C LYS A 311 29.99 -4.48 -11.81
N THR A 312 30.30 -4.66 -10.53
CA THR A 312 31.36 -3.94 -9.81
C THR A 312 32.58 -4.83 -9.52
N TYR A 313 32.36 -6.13 -9.30
CA TYR A 313 33.38 -7.10 -8.84
C TYR A 313 33.55 -8.31 -9.76
N GLY A 314 32.72 -8.48 -10.81
CA GLY A 314 32.70 -9.66 -11.68
C GLY A 314 31.87 -10.83 -11.13
N LYS A 315 31.66 -11.86 -11.95
CA LYS A 315 30.94 -13.08 -11.54
C LYS A 315 31.84 -13.99 -10.69
N VAL A 316 31.23 -14.86 -9.89
CA VAL A 316 31.93 -15.95 -9.18
C VAL A 316 32.78 -16.77 -10.17
N GLY A 317 34.01 -17.11 -9.79
CA GLY A 317 34.97 -17.82 -10.65
C GLY A 317 35.59 -16.98 -11.78
N SER A 318 35.18 -15.72 -11.96
CA SER A 318 35.84 -14.80 -12.89
C SER A 318 37.07 -14.16 -12.24
N VAL A 319 38.09 -13.89 -13.05
CA VAL A 319 39.23 -13.06 -12.63
C VAL A 319 38.85 -11.59 -12.78
N SER A 320 38.84 -10.85 -11.68
CA SER A 320 38.66 -9.40 -11.64
C SER A 320 39.75 -8.76 -10.78
N ASN A 321 40.24 -7.59 -11.18
CA ASN A 321 41.30 -6.83 -10.47
C ASN A 321 42.57 -7.63 -10.12
N GLY A 322 42.85 -8.74 -10.83
CA GLY A 322 44.01 -9.62 -10.59
C GLY A 322 43.75 -10.85 -9.70
N SER A 323 42.53 -11.04 -9.23
CA SER A 323 42.12 -12.16 -8.35
C SER A 323 40.87 -12.87 -8.86
N THR A 324 40.76 -14.18 -8.65
CA THR A 324 39.50 -14.91 -8.86
C THR A 324 38.56 -14.66 -7.69
N LEU A 325 37.32 -14.24 -7.95
CA LEU A 325 36.32 -14.02 -6.91
C LEU A 325 35.61 -15.34 -6.55
N ASP A 326 35.78 -15.83 -5.32
CA ASP A 326 35.08 -17.03 -4.82
C ASP A 326 33.64 -16.72 -4.34
N ALA A 327 32.87 -17.78 -4.07
CA ALA A 327 31.46 -17.66 -3.70
C ALA A 327 31.21 -17.02 -2.32
N ALA A 328 32.09 -17.24 -1.34
CA ALA A 328 31.96 -16.65 0.00
C ALA A 328 32.33 -15.16 -0.04
N ALA A 329 33.42 -14.81 -0.74
CA ALA A 329 33.80 -13.43 -1.01
C ALA A 329 32.69 -12.67 -1.78
N PHE A 330 32.04 -13.31 -2.76
CA PHE A 330 30.90 -12.73 -3.49
C PHE A 330 29.68 -12.51 -2.57
N ARG A 331 29.31 -13.47 -1.72
CA ARG A 331 28.25 -13.30 -0.71
C ARG A 331 28.57 -12.17 0.28
N ALA A 332 29.83 -12.04 0.69
CA ALA A 332 30.27 -10.94 1.56
C ALA A 332 30.09 -9.56 0.89
N GLN A 333 30.39 -9.42 -0.42
CA GLN A 333 30.09 -8.19 -1.16
C GLN A 333 28.57 -7.94 -1.29
N CYS A 334 27.76 -9.00 -1.43
CA CYS A 334 26.30 -8.88 -1.46
C CYS A 334 25.74 -8.38 -0.11
N ARG A 335 26.23 -8.89 1.03
CA ARG A 335 25.91 -8.38 2.37
C ARG A 335 26.35 -6.91 2.54
N ALA A 336 27.53 -6.54 2.07
CA ALA A 336 28.02 -5.17 2.15
C ALA A 336 27.14 -4.19 1.34
N TYR A 337 26.84 -4.54 0.08
CA TYR A 337 25.96 -3.76 -0.78
C TYR A 337 24.55 -3.61 -0.20
N ALA A 338 23.94 -4.71 0.29
CA ALA A 338 22.61 -4.68 0.90
C ALA A 338 22.55 -3.70 2.09
N ASN A 339 23.56 -3.69 2.98
CA ASN A 339 23.60 -2.73 4.10
C ASN A 339 23.70 -1.27 3.63
N GLU A 340 24.50 -0.96 2.60
CA GLU A 340 24.56 0.39 2.02
C GLU A 340 23.18 0.85 1.51
N GLN A 341 22.46 -0.03 0.80
CA GLN A 341 21.14 0.31 0.27
C GLN A 341 20.08 0.44 1.38
N ILE A 342 20.17 -0.38 2.45
CA ILE A 342 19.33 -0.25 3.66
C ILE A 342 19.54 1.12 4.31
N ASP A 343 20.77 1.56 4.51
CA ASP A 343 21.07 2.86 5.10
C ASP A 343 20.46 4.02 4.29
N VAL A 344 20.66 4.01 2.96
CA VAL A 344 20.09 5.01 2.05
C VAL A 344 18.56 5.00 2.05
N GLN A 345 17.92 3.82 2.10
CA GLN A 345 16.46 3.72 2.14
C GLN A 345 15.89 4.11 3.50
N ARG A 346 16.52 3.70 4.60
CA ARG A 346 16.15 4.05 5.98
C ARG A 346 16.11 5.57 6.16
N ASP A 347 17.16 6.26 5.73
CA ASP A 347 17.24 7.71 5.88
C ASP A 347 16.19 8.42 5.00
N GLY A 348 15.88 7.88 3.82
CA GLY A 348 14.75 8.31 2.98
C GLY A 348 13.39 8.14 3.65
N PHE A 349 13.15 7.01 4.34
CA PHE A 349 11.90 6.77 5.08
C PHE A 349 11.80 7.63 6.34
N ARG A 350 12.90 7.80 7.08
CA ARG A 350 12.99 8.75 8.20
C ARG A 350 12.71 10.17 7.73
N ARG A 351 13.21 10.59 6.56
CA ARG A 351 12.93 11.92 5.98
C ARG A 351 11.47 12.17 5.66
N LEU A 352 10.67 11.13 5.35
CA LEU A 352 9.21 11.18 5.21
C LEU A 352 8.46 11.35 6.55
N GLY A 353 9.15 11.37 7.69
CA GLY A 353 8.55 11.47 9.02
C GLY A 353 7.97 10.17 9.56
N VAL A 354 8.38 9.02 8.99
CA VAL A 354 7.91 7.69 9.40
C VAL A 354 8.55 7.29 10.74
N ILE A 355 7.71 6.93 11.71
CA ILE A 355 8.12 6.53 13.06
C ILE A 355 8.04 5.00 13.18
N GLY A 356 9.14 4.37 13.62
CA GLY A 356 9.28 2.92 13.74
C GLY A 356 10.63 2.54 14.37
N ASP A 357 10.86 1.24 14.59
CA ASP A 357 12.13 0.74 15.11
C ASP A 357 13.24 0.74 14.04
N TRP A 358 13.79 1.92 13.79
CA TRP A 358 14.91 2.11 12.87
C TRP A 358 16.26 1.62 13.44
N GLN A 359 16.32 1.22 14.71
CA GLN A 359 17.51 0.70 15.38
C GLN A 359 17.59 -0.84 15.30
N HIS A 360 16.45 -1.53 15.43
CA HIS A 360 16.32 -2.98 15.36
C HIS A 360 15.34 -3.42 14.24
N PRO A 361 15.54 -2.99 12.97
CA PRO A 361 14.76 -3.50 11.86
C PRO A 361 15.00 -5.00 11.67
N TYR A 362 14.16 -5.67 10.88
CA TYR A 362 14.44 -7.03 10.42
C TYR A 362 15.07 -7.01 9.01
N ARG A 363 16.04 -7.88 8.72
CA ARG A 363 16.62 -8.04 7.38
C ARG A 363 16.61 -9.52 7.01
N THR A 364 16.26 -9.90 5.78
CA THR A 364 16.24 -11.34 5.41
C THR A 364 17.63 -11.99 5.51
N MET A 365 18.70 -11.19 5.45
CA MET A 365 20.10 -11.62 5.61
C MET A 365 20.64 -11.60 7.05
N ASP A 366 19.81 -11.37 8.08
CA ASP A 366 20.25 -11.52 9.47
C ASP A 366 20.35 -13.02 9.82
N PHE A 367 21.45 -13.49 10.41
CA PHE A 367 21.72 -14.94 10.58
C PHE A 367 20.59 -15.72 11.28
N ARG A 368 19.92 -15.12 12.27
CA ARG A 368 18.73 -15.72 12.89
C ARG A 368 17.54 -15.80 11.93
N TYR A 369 17.34 -14.80 11.07
CA TYR A 369 16.33 -14.84 10.01
C TYR A 369 16.65 -15.97 9.01
N GLU A 370 17.91 -16.08 8.58
CA GLU A 370 18.39 -17.14 7.69
C GLU A 370 18.14 -18.54 8.29
N ALA A 371 18.36 -18.69 9.60
CA ALA A 371 18.06 -19.91 10.34
C ALA A 371 16.56 -20.17 10.54
N ASP A 372 15.77 -19.13 10.82
CA ASP A 372 14.31 -19.23 10.99
C ASP A 372 13.59 -19.52 9.66
N MET A 373 14.17 -19.16 8.51
CA MET A 373 13.73 -19.63 7.19
C MET A 373 13.91 -21.14 7.02
N LEU A 374 15.06 -21.70 7.45
CA LEU A 374 15.29 -23.14 7.42
C LEU A 374 14.31 -23.88 8.35
N ARG A 375 14.04 -23.32 9.54
CA ARG A 375 13.04 -23.84 10.48
C ARG A 375 11.61 -23.77 9.92
N ALA A 376 11.29 -22.70 9.18
CA ALA A 376 10.01 -22.57 8.47
C ALA A 376 9.85 -23.64 7.39
N LEU A 377 10.86 -23.86 6.55
CA LEU A 377 10.82 -24.89 5.50
C LEU A 377 10.78 -26.31 6.08
N ALA A 378 11.58 -26.60 7.12
CA ALA A 378 11.51 -27.88 7.83
C ALA A 378 10.09 -28.20 8.31
N ARG A 379 9.36 -27.20 8.82
CA ARG A 379 7.97 -27.36 9.26
C ARG A 379 6.96 -27.52 8.11
N ILE A 380 7.22 -26.94 6.94
CA ILE A 380 6.43 -27.15 5.71
C ILE A 380 6.64 -28.57 5.18
N ILE A 381 7.85 -29.11 5.30
CA ILE A 381 8.20 -30.50 4.95
C ILE A 381 7.50 -31.49 5.89
N GLU A 382 7.52 -31.25 7.20
CA GLU A 382 6.81 -32.08 8.20
C GLU A 382 5.29 -32.17 7.98
N ARG A 383 4.72 -31.20 7.27
CA ARG A 383 3.30 -31.15 6.91
C ARG A 383 3.00 -31.70 5.52
N GLY A 384 4.01 -32.23 4.82
CA GLY A 384 3.85 -32.97 3.57
C GLY A 384 3.62 -32.11 2.33
N HIS A 385 4.02 -30.83 2.35
CA HIS A 385 3.81 -29.91 1.21
C HIS A 385 5.02 -29.76 0.27
N LEU A 386 6.18 -30.37 0.58
CA LEU A 386 7.37 -30.33 -0.30
C LEU A 386 7.33 -31.47 -1.31
N SER A 387 7.37 -31.13 -2.60
CA SER A 387 7.64 -32.08 -3.68
C SER A 387 9.01 -31.81 -4.34
N ARG A 388 9.66 -32.87 -4.80
CA ARG A 388 10.74 -32.80 -5.79
C ARG A 388 10.16 -33.21 -7.14
N GLY A 389 10.48 -32.47 -8.19
CA GLY A 389 9.97 -32.78 -9.52
C GLY A 389 10.95 -32.37 -10.61
N VAL A 390 10.82 -33.00 -11.78
CA VAL A 390 11.45 -32.54 -13.02
C VAL A 390 10.36 -31.84 -13.81
N LYS A 391 10.53 -30.54 -14.12
CA LYS A 391 9.53 -29.75 -14.85
C LYS A 391 10.22 -28.77 -15.81
N PRO A 392 9.72 -28.55 -17.03
CA PRO A 392 10.21 -27.49 -17.91
C PRO A 392 10.07 -26.12 -17.25
N VAL A 393 11.20 -25.50 -16.96
CA VAL A 393 11.27 -24.11 -16.48
C VAL A 393 11.86 -23.23 -17.57
N HIS A 394 11.54 -21.93 -17.57
CA HIS A 394 12.27 -20.97 -18.39
C HIS A 394 13.72 -20.92 -17.89
N TRP A 395 14.67 -21.26 -18.76
CA TRP A 395 16.08 -21.30 -18.45
C TRP A 395 16.83 -20.24 -19.27
N CYS A 396 17.60 -19.39 -18.58
CA CYS A 396 18.46 -18.41 -19.21
C CYS A 396 19.92 -18.86 -19.11
N PHE A 397 20.53 -19.13 -20.26
CA PHE A 397 21.90 -19.68 -20.35
C PHE A 397 22.96 -18.70 -19.83
N ASP A 398 22.81 -17.39 -20.07
CA ASP A 398 23.70 -16.35 -19.51
C ASP A 398 23.57 -16.17 -17.99
N CYS A 399 22.42 -16.57 -17.44
CA CYS A 399 22.13 -16.63 -16.01
C CYS A 399 22.60 -17.93 -15.35
N GLY A 400 22.79 -19.02 -16.10
CA GLY A 400 23.01 -20.37 -15.57
C GLY A 400 21.90 -20.87 -14.63
N SER A 401 20.65 -20.42 -14.81
CA SER A 401 19.59 -20.59 -13.80
C SER A 401 18.19 -20.60 -14.41
N ALA A 402 17.25 -21.17 -13.67
CA ALA A 402 15.82 -21.00 -13.89
C ALA A 402 15.38 -19.54 -13.65
N LEU A 403 14.30 -19.14 -14.31
CA LEU A 403 13.61 -17.86 -14.15
C LEU A 403 12.13 -18.10 -13.85
N ALA A 404 11.56 -17.29 -12.96
CA ALA A 404 10.11 -17.24 -12.78
C ALA A 404 9.42 -16.57 -13.98
N GLU A 405 8.13 -16.80 -14.18
CA GLU A 405 7.34 -16.14 -15.25
C GLU A 405 7.39 -14.60 -15.16
N ALA A 406 7.44 -14.05 -13.94
CA ALA A 406 7.61 -12.62 -13.67
C ALA A 406 9.02 -12.07 -14.02
N GLU A 407 9.97 -12.94 -14.37
CA GLU A 407 11.33 -12.59 -14.84
C GLU A 407 11.48 -12.78 -16.36
N ILE A 408 10.39 -12.99 -17.08
CA ILE A 408 10.35 -13.08 -18.54
C ILE A 408 9.78 -11.79 -19.13
N GLU A 409 10.36 -11.34 -20.24
CA GLU A 409 9.77 -10.34 -21.12
C GLU A 409 9.74 -10.87 -22.55
N TYR A 410 8.90 -10.28 -23.40
CA TYR A 410 8.76 -10.69 -24.80
C TYR A 410 9.41 -9.67 -25.72
N GLN A 411 10.16 -10.15 -26.71
CA GLN A 411 10.77 -9.36 -27.78
C GLN A 411 10.70 -10.16 -29.08
N ASP A 412 10.60 -9.47 -30.21
CA ASP A 412 10.47 -10.13 -31.51
C ASP A 412 11.80 -10.75 -31.96
N LYS A 413 11.74 -12.02 -32.37
CA LYS A 413 12.89 -12.87 -32.67
C LYS A 413 12.70 -13.59 -33.99
N LYS A 414 13.73 -13.57 -34.83
CA LYS A 414 13.81 -14.43 -36.03
C LYS A 414 14.17 -15.85 -35.61
N SER A 415 13.25 -16.77 -35.90
CA SER A 415 13.37 -18.20 -35.60
C SER A 415 13.19 -19.00 -36.89
N PRO A 416 13.91 -20.12 -37.08
CA PRO A 416 13.58 -21.06 -38.15
C PRO A 416 12.19 -21.65 -37.88
N ALA A 417 11.39 -21.85 -38.92
CA ALA A 417 10.12 -22.57 -38.87
C ALA A 417 10.17 -23.69 -39.91
N VAL A 418 9.97 -24.92 -39.45
CA VAL A 418 10.09 -26.14 -40.26
C VAL A 418 8.84 -26.99 -40.22
N ASP A 419 8.55 -27.60 -41.36
CA ASP A 419 7.56 -28.66 -41.51
C ASP A 419 8.31 -29.99 -41.71
N VAL A 420 8.05 -31.00 -40.86
CA VAL A 420 8.84 -32.24 -40.79
C VAL A 420 7.94 -33.48 -40.88
N ALA A 421 8.19 -34.33 -41.87
CA ALA A 421 7.48 -35.58 -42.08
C ALA A 421 7.96 -36.69 -41.12
N TYR A 422 7.13 -37.04 -40.14
CA TYR A 422 7.31 -38.25 -39.33
C TYR A 422 6.61 -39.41 -40.05
N ARG A 423 7.37 -40.34 -40.65
CA ARG A 423 6.80 -41.44 -41.46
C ARG A 423 6.06 -42.45 -40.59
N ALA A 424 4.99 -43.04 -41.10
CA ALA A 424 4.33 -44.18 -40.48
C ALA A 424 5.28 -45.38 -40.41
N LYS A 425 5.39 -46.05 -39.26
CA LYS A 425 6.10 -47.32 -39.14
C LYS A 425 5.32 -48.48 -39.77
N ASP A 426 4.00 -48.31 -39.88
CA ASP A 426 3.08 -49.22 -40.53
C ASP A 426 2.08 -48.40 -41.37
N PRO A 427 2.39 -48.13 -42.66
CA PRO A 427 1.52 -47.35 -43.53
C PRO A 427 0.12 -47.98 -43.69
N THR A 428 0.02 -49.30 -43.70
CA THR A 428 -1.25 -50.02 -43.85
C THR A 428 -2.19 -49.78 -42.67
N LYS A 429 -1.68 -49.77 -41.43
CA LYS A 429 -2.47 -49.40 -40.24
C LYS A 429 -2.94 -47.93 -40.27
N VAL A 430 -2.10 -47.02 -40.74
CA VAL A 430 -2.50 -45.60 -40.86
C VAL A 430 -3.59 -45.47 -41.94
N ALA A 431 -3.39 -46.02 -43.13
CA ALA A 431 -4.38 -45.97 -44.22
C ALA A 431 -5.74 -46.58 -43.82
N ALA A 432 -5.71 -47.70 -43.08
CA ALA A 432 -6.92 -48.35 -42.56
C ALA A 432 -7.73 -47.45 -41.60
N ALA A 433 -7.09 -46.57 -40.82
CA ALA A 433 -7.78 -45.61 -39.96
C ALA A 433 -8.49 -44.49 -40.75
N PHE A 434 -8.15 -44.28 -42.02
CA PHE A 434 -8.86 -43.39 -42.96
C PHE A 434 -9.85 -44.13 -43.87
N GLU A 435 -10.07 -45.43 -43.64
CA GLU A 435 -10.82 -46.37 -44.50
C GLU A 435 -10.26 -46.54 -45.93
N VAL A 436 -8.96 -46.26 -46.15
CA VAL A 436 -8.31 -46.27 -47.48
C VAL A 436 -7.38 -47.50 -47.65
N PRO A 437 -7.42 -48.22 -48.81
CA PRO A 437 -6.38 -49.18 -49.16
C PRO A 437 -5.11 -48.46 -49.65
N VAL A 438 -3.95 -48.84 -49.11
CA VAL A 438 -2.64 -48.34 -49.57
C VAL A 438 -1.98 -49.34 -50.54
N GLU A 439 -1.43 -48.83 -51.64
CA GLU A 439 -0.72 -49.63 -52.65
C GLU A 439 0.78 -49.78 -52.28
N ASP A 440 1.42 -50.85 -52.75
CA ASP A 440 2.86 -51.06 -52.56
C ASP A 440 3.67 -49.89 -53.17
N GLY A 441 4.52 -49.27 -52.35
CA GLY A 441 5.37 -48.15 -52.77
C GLY A 441 4.80 -46.75 -52.50
N ILE A 442 3.69 -46.64 -51.75
CA ILE A 442 3.20 -45.36 -51.20
C ILE A 442 3.70 -45.18 -49.75
N ASP A 443 4.52 -44.16 -49.52
CA ASP A 443 4.93 -43.72 -48.18
C ASP A 443 3.80 -42.94 -47.50
N ILE A 444 3.53 -43.16 -46.20
CA ILE A 444 2.62 -42.31 -45.42
C ILE A 444 3.40 -41.59 -44.31
N ALA A 445 3.11 -40.30 -44.08
CA ALA A 445 3.72 -39.52 -43.00
C ALA A 445 2.74 -38.54 -42.34
N VAL A 446 3.08 -38.12 -41.11
CA VAL A 446 2.40 -37.04 -40.38
C VAL A 446 3.36 -35.83 -40.35
N PRO A 447 3.07 -34.74 -41.07
CA PRO A 447 3.82 -33.49 -40.95
C PRO A 447 3.56 -32.81 -39.60
N ILE A 448 4.61 -32.59 -38.83
CA ILE A 448 4.58 -31.66 -37.70
C ILE A 448 5.13 -30.30 -38.12
N TRP A 449 4.76 -29.25 -37.39
CA TRP A 449 5.37 -27.92 -37.51
C TRP A 449 6.09 -27.53 -36.21
N THR A 450 7.25 -26.89 -36.30
CA THR A 450 7.94 -26.32 -35.13
C THR A 450 8.81 -25.11 -35.46
N THR A 451 8.87 -24.16 -34.53
CA THR A 451 9.81 -23.02 -34.56
C THR A 451 11.14 -23.33 -33.84
N THR A 452 11.32 -24.57 -33.38
CA THR A 452 12.47 -24.99 -32.57
C THR A 452 13.08 -26.33 -33.06
N PRO A 453 13.75 -26.38 -34.22
CA PRO A 453 14.41 -27.61 -34.70
C PRO A 453 15.32 -28.29 -33.67
N TRP A 454 15.97 -27.52 -32.79
CA TRP A 454 16.77 -28.04 -31.68
C TRP A 454 16.02 -28.88 -30.63
N THR A 455 14.68 -28.88 -30.58
CA THR A 455 13.93 -29.78 -29.67
C THR A 455 13.66 -31.15 -30.30
N LEU A 456 13.85 -31.31 -31.61
CA LEU A 456 13.58 -32.58 -32.32
C LEU A 456 14.40 -33.77 -31.77
N PRO A 457 15.69 -33.66 -31.38
CA PRO A 457 16.41 -34.78 -30.75
C PRO A 457 15.80 -35.29 -29.43
N ALA A 458 14.96 -34.47 -28.79
CA ALA A 458 14.18 -34.79 -27.59
C ALA A 458 12.71 -35.14 -27.89
N SER A 459 12.32 -35.27 -29.17
CA SER A 459 10.98 -35.65 -29.58
C SER A 459 10.69 -37.12 -29.25
N LEU A 460 9.63 -37.38 -28.48
CA LEU A 460 9.24 -38.70 -27.97
C LEU A 460 7.84 -39.13 -28.42
N ALA A 461 6.97 -38.22 -28.83
CA ALA A 461 5.64 -38.49 -29.36
C ALA A 461 5.24 -37.41 -30.40
N VAL A 462 4.09 -37.58 -31.05
CA VAL A 462 3.40 -36.52 -31.80
C VAL A 462 1.98 -36.43 -31.28
N THR A 463 1.58 -35.25 -30.82
CA THR A 463 0.24 -35.00 -30.25
C THR A 463 -0.71 -34.49 -31.34
N LEU A 464 -1.94 -35.01 -31.32
CA LEU A 464 -3.08 -34.62 -32.16
C LEU A 464 -4.23 -34.09 -31.28
N GLY A 465 -5.16 -33.33 -31.88
CA GLY A 465 -6.39 -32.92 -31.22
C GLY A 465 -7.47 -33.99 -31.40
N ALA A 466 -7.99 -34.54 -30.30
CA ALA A 466 -8.92 -35.69 -30.33
C ALA A 466 -10.18 -35.46 -31.19
N GLU A 467 -10.77 -34.27 -31.09
CA GLU A 467 -11.99 -33.85 -31.82
C GLU A 467 -11.69 -33.16 -33.17
N LEU A 468 -10.42 -33.11 -33.63
CA LEU A 468 -10.08 -32.50 -34.92
C LEU A 468 -10.24 -33.52 -36.05
N ASP A 469 -10.82 -33.06 -37.16
CA ASP A 469 -10.87 -33.79 -38.43
C ASP A 469 -9.50 -33.73 -39.14
N TYR A 470 -8.96 -34.89 -39.50
CA TYR A 470 -7.75 -35.06 -40.30
C TYR A 470 -8.08 -35.65 -41.68
N VAL A 471 -7.31 -35.24 -42.68
CA VAL A 471 -7.35 -35.77 -44.05
C VAL A 471 -6.03 -36.46 -44.39
N LEU A 472 -6.15 -37.57 -45.10
CA LEU A 472 -5.04 -38.23 -45.78
C LEU A 472 -4.97 -37.68 -47.22
N VAL A 473 -3.91 -36.96 -47.56
CA VAL A 473 -3.79 -36.22 -48.84
C VAL A 473 -2.52 -36.58 -49.61
N GLU A 474 -2.54 -36.45 -50.93
CA GLU A 474 -1.31 -36.56 -51.75
C GLU A 474 -0.35 -35.41 -51.42
N GLY A 475 0.88 -35.74 -51.05
CA GLY A 475 1.96 -34.80 -50.76
C GLY A 475 2.92 -34.61 -51.95
N PRO A 476 4.05 -33.89 -51.75
CA PRO A 476 5.10 -33.84 -52.76
C PRO A 476 5.72 -35.24 -52.95
N PRO A 477 6.02 -35.67 -54.20
CA PRO A 477 6.64 -36.96 -54.43
C PRO A 477 8.06 -36.99 -53.85
N ARG A 478 8.41 -38.11 -53.22
CA ARG A 478 9.64 -38.26 -52.43
C ARG A 478 10.52 -39.34 -53.03
N ASP A 479 11.77 -39.02 -53.38
CA ASP A 479 12.73 -39.93 -54.02
C ASP A 479 12.20 -40.62 -55.31
N GLY A 480 11.20 -40.03 -55.97
CA GLY A 480 10.49 -40.59 -57.13
C GLY A 480 9.22 -41.39 -56.80
N HIS A 481 8.93 -41.63 -55.52
CA HIS A 481 7.76 -42.36 -55.03
C HIS A 481 6.61 -41.43 -54.62
N ARG A 482 5.40 -41.97 -54.56
CA ARG A 482 4.22 -41.29 -54.01
C ARG A 482 4.31 -41.21 -52.49
N GLN A 483 3.89 -40.08 -51.92
CA GLN A 483 3.81 -39.88 -50.49
C GLN A 483 2.44 -39.30 -50.12
N TRP A 484 1.80 -39.85 -49.11
CA TRP A 484 0.58 -39.31 -48.51
C TRP A 484 0.88 -38.68 -47.15
N LEU A 485 0.21 -37.57 -46.87
CA LEU A 485 0.38 -36.78 -45.65
C LEU A 485 -0.91 -36.75 -44.85
N VAL A 486 -0.81 -36.93 -43.54
CA VAL A 486 -1.90 -36.74 -42.57
C VAL A 486 -1.87 -35.32 -42.04
N LEU A 487 -2.87 -34.51 -42.38
CA LEU A 487 -2.97 -33.09 -42.01
C LEU A 487 -4.36 -32.78 -41.45
N ALA A 488 -4.49 -31.86 -40.50
CA ALA A 488 -5.82 -31.41 -40.07
C ALA A 488 -6.55 -30.73 -41.24
N GLU A 489 -7.81 -31.05 -41.48
CA GLU A 489 -8.54 -30.62 -42.68
C GLU A 489 -8.55 -29.08 -42.89
N PRO A 490 -8.74 -28.23 -41.85
CA PRO A 490 -8.66 -26.78 -42.00
C PRO A 490 -7.27 -26.25 -42.41
N LEU A 491 -6.20 -27.02 -42.20
CA LEU A 491 -4.81 -26.64 -42.45
C LEU A 491 -4.23 -27.27 -43.72
N ALA A 492 -4.79 -28.38 -44.20
CA ALA A 492 -4.23 -29.18 -45.28
C ALA A 492 -3.88 -28.37 -46.54
N ALA A 493 -4.80 -27.54 -47.04
CA ALA A 493 -4.57 -26.71 -48.23
C ALA A 493 -3.41 -25.70 -48.04
N ARG A 494 -3.32 -25.05 -46.87
CA ARG A 494 -2.24 -24.09 -46.57
C ARG A 494 -0.90 -24.79 -46.35
N ALA A 495 -0.90 -26.00 -45.80
CA ALA A 495 0.31 -26.81 -45.64
C ALA A 495 0.82 -27.35 -46.98
N LEU A 496 -0.04 -27.95 -47.80
CA LEU A 496 0.30 -28.41 -49.16
C LEU A 496 0.85 -27.27 -50.04
N GLN A 497 0.30 -26.06 -49.92
CA GLN A 497 0.85 -24.88 -50.61
C GLN A 497 2.28 -24.52 -50.15
N ARG A 498 2.64 -24.72 -48.86
CA ARG A 498 4.04 -24.57 -48.39
C ARG A 498 4.98 -25.60 -49.03
N TYR A 499 4.45 -26.77 -49.42
CA TYR A 499 5.20 -27.89 -50.01
C TYR A 499 5.23 -27.86 -51.54
N GLY A 500 4.65 -26.83 -52.17
CA GLY A 500 4.57 -26.70 -53.63
C GLY A 500 3.49 -27.56 -54.30
N VAL A 501 2.54 -28.12 -53.53
CA VAL A 501 1.43 -28.92 -54.06
C VAL A 501 0.21 -28.01 -54.28
N GLU A 502 -0.12 -27.77 -55.55
CA GLU A 502 -1.21 -26.83 -55.94
C GLU A 502 -2.63 -27.44 -55.81
N GLN A 503 -2.77 -28.76 -55.89
CA GLN A 503 -4.06 -29.45 -55.90
C GLN A 503 -4.22 -30.35 -54.68
N VAL A 504 -5.26 -30.12 -53.88
CA VAL A 504 -5.56 -30.93 -52.69
C VAL A 504 -6.33 -32.19 -53.10
N VAL A 505 -5.61 -33.29 -53.31
CA VAL A 505 -6.20 -34.61 -53.52
C VAL A 505 -6.37 -35.28 -52.16
N VAL A 506 -7.63 -35.48 -51.73
CA VAL A 506 -7.98 -36.17 -50.48
C VAL A 506 -8.33 -37.63 -50.77
N HIS A 507 -7.65 -38.56 -50.10
CA HIS A 507 -7.89 -39.99 -50.21
C HIS A 507 -8.85 -40.52 -49.14
N GLY A 508 -8.81 -39.98 -47.92
CA GLY A 508 -9.69 -40.37 -46.82
C GLY A 508 -9.73 -39.35 -45.67
N ARG A 509 -10.59 -39.60 -44.67
CA ARG A 509 -10.78 -38.77 -43.45
C ARG A 509 -10.82 -39.64 -42.20
N ALA A 510 -10.32 -39.08 -41.10
CA ALA A 510 -10.34 -39.69 -39.76
C ALA A 510 -10.33 -38.57 -38.70
N THR A 511 -10.90 -38.81 -37.52
CA THR A 511 -10.72 -37.94 -36.35
C THR A 511 -9.36 -38.20 -35.71
N GLY A 512 -8.84 -37.23 -34.94
CA GLY A 512 -7.58 -37.41 -34.22
C GLY A 512 -7.60 -38.59 -33.26
N ALA A 513 -8.75 -38.89 -32.65
CA ALA A 513 -8.96 -40.04 -31.76
C ALA A 513 -8.77 -41.39 -32.46
N GLU A 514 -9.15 -41.53 -33.72
CA GLU A 514 -9.00 -42.77 -34.50
C GLU A 514 -7.54 -43.07 -34.89
N LEU A 515 -6.64 -42.10 -34.69
CA LEU A 515 -5.21 -42.19 -34.95
C LEU A 515 -4.37 -42.46 -33.69
N GLU A 516 -5.00 -42.54 -32.50
CA GLU A 516 -4.30 -42.71 -31.22
C GLU A 516 -3.49 -44.02 -31.15
N GLY A 517 -2.29 -43.96 -30.59
CA GLY A 517 -1.41 -45.10 -30.34
C GLY A 517 -0.67 -45.65 -31.58
N LEU A 518 -1.05 -45.23 -32.79
CA LEU A 518 -0.33 -45.56 -34.02
C LEU A 518 1.13 -45.08 -33.95
N LYS A 519 2.04 -45.83 -34.59
CA LYS A 519 3.49 -45.62 -34.48
C LYS A 519 4.08 -44.95 -35.71
N LEU A 520 4.80 -43.85 -35.48
CA LEU A 520 5.65 -43.18 -36.44
C LEU A 520 7.12 -43.48 -36.18
N GLN A 521 7.96 -43.20 -37.18
CA GLN A 521 9.41 -43.27 -37.12
C GLN A 521 10.00 -41.89 -36.84
N HIS A 522 10.90 -41.78 -35.86
CA HIS A 522 11.61 -40.52 -35.59
C HIS A 522 12.49 -40.11 -36.79
N PRO A 523 12.43 -38.85 -37.28
CA PRO A 523 12.94 -38.45 -38.60
C PRO A 523 14.45 -38.62 -38.81
N PHE A 524 15.26 -38.77 -37.76
CA PHE A 524 16.69 -39.05 -37.87
C PHE A 524 17.24 -40.02 -36.80
N TYR A 525 16.38 -40.82 -36.16
CA TYR A 525 16.79 -41.89 -35.23
C TYR A 525 15.99 -43.17 -35.53
N ALA A 526 16.59 -44.12 -36.25
CA ALA A 526 15.93 -45.36 -36.68
C ALA A 526 15.38 -46.22 -35.52
N GLU A 527 16.07 -46.25 -34.38
CA GLU A 527 15.65 -47.05 -33.22
C GLU A 527 14.53 -46.41 -32.37
N ARG A 528 14.08 -45.18 -32.69
CA ARG A 528 13.07 -44.46 -31.90
C ARG A 528 11.70 -44.46 -32.59
N GLU A 529 10.79 -45.29 -32.08
CA GLU A 529 9.35 -45.15 -32.33
C GLU A 529 8.81 -43.88 -31.68
N ILE A 530 7.79 -43.30 -32.32
CA ILE A 530 7.10 -42.08 -31.90
C ILE A 530 5.58 -42.36 -31.97
N PRO A 531 4.88 -42.58 -30.84
CA PRO A 531 3.44 -42.75 -30.84
C PRO A 531 2.70 -41.46 -31.20
N LEU A 532 1.56 -41.60 -31.86
CA LEU A 532 0.49 -40.61 -31.86
C LEU A 532 -0.25 -40.64 -30.52
N ILE A 533 -0.44 -39.47 -29.91
CA ILE A 533 -1.15 -39.28 -28.63
C ILE A 533 -2.12 -38.10 -28.71
N LEU A 534 -3.03 -37.94 -27.75
CA LEU A 534 -4.08 -36.91 -27.79
C LEU A 534 -3.86 -35.81 -26.77
N GLY A 535 -4.07 -34.55 -27.15
CA GLY A 535 -3.88 -33.40 -26.26
C GLY A 535 -4.72 -32.18 -26.63
N GLU A 536 -5.27 -31.53 -25.60
CA GLU A 536 -6.20 -30.39 -25.71
C GLU A 536 -5.53 -29.07 -26.17
N HIS A 537 -4.19 -29.03 -26.19
CA HIS A 537 -3.42 -27.88 -26.67
C HIS A 537 -3.26 -27.82 -28.19
N VAL A 538 -3.60 -28.90 -28.91
CA VAL A 538 -3.47 -28.97 -30.38
C VAL A 538 -4.67 -28.29 -31.04
N SER A 539 -4.42 -27.21 -31.77
CA SER A 539 -5.44 -26.47 -32.52
C SER A 539 -5.28 -26.63 -34.04
N ALA A 540 -6.32 -26.25 -34.78
CA ALA A 540 -6.30 -26.16 -36.25
C ALA A 540 -6.02 -24.73 -36.76
N GLU A 541 -5.44 -23.86 -35.93
CA GLU A 541 -5.21 -22.45 -36.29
C GLU A 541 -3.92 -22.21 -37.07
N GLU A 542 -2.81 -22.88 -36.69
CA GLU A 542 -1.49 -22.74 -37.33
C GLU A 542 -0.73 -24.07 -37.46
N GLY A 543 0.40 -24.05 -38.16
CA GLY A 543 1.20 -25.25 -38.43
C GLY A 543 0.49 -26.26 -39.36
N THR A 544 0.32 -27.49 -38.88
CA THR A 544 -0.22 -28.66 -39.61
C THR A 544 -1.37 -29.37 -38.88
N GLY A 545 -1.64 -29.01 -37.62
CA GLY A 545 -2.55 -29.73 -36.73
C GLY A 545 -1.94 -30.96 -36.05
N ALA A 546 -0.62 -31.16 -36.18
CA ALA A 546 0.13 -32.18 -35.44
C ALA A 546 1.37 -31.53 -34.80
N VAL A 547 1.56 -31.76 -33.51
CA VAL A 547 2.63 -31.11 -32.71
C VAL A 547 3.60 -32.18 -32.23
N HIS A 548 4.89 -32.05 -32.57
CA HIS A 548 5.89 -32.97 -32.01
C HIS A 548 6.04 -32.70 -30.51
N THR A 549 6.24 -33.75 -29.73
CA THR A 549 6.18 -33.68 -28.27
C THR A 549 7.55 -34.00 -27.68
N ALA A 550 8.18 -32.99 -27.08
CA ALA A 550 9.48 -33.06 -26.42
C ALA A 550 9.32 -32.66 -24.93
N PRO A 551 8.94 -33.59 -24.03
CA PRO A 551 8.54 -33.27 -22.66
C PRO A 551 9.56 -32.50 -21.81
N GLY A 552 10.86 -32.54 -22.16
CA GLY A 552 11.87 -31.71 -21.49
C GLY A 552 11.88 -30.23 -21.89
N HIS A 553 11.13 -29.83 -22.92
CA HIS A 553 11.25 -28.54 -23.60
C HIS A 553 9.92 -27.83 -23.91
N GLY A 554 8.79 -28.33 -23.42
CA GLY A 554 7.50 -27.64 -23.47
C GLY A 554 6.61 -28.01 -22.29
N GLN A 555 5.89 -27.03 -21.74
CA GLN A 555 5.04 -27.26 -20.56
C GLN A 555 3.81 -28.12 -20.89
N GLU A 556 3.23 -27.94 -22.08
CA GLU A 556 2.12 -28.75 -22.58
C GLU A 556 2.60 -30.15 -22.97
N ASP A 557 3.76 -30.25 -23.62
CA ASP A 557 4.48 -31.51 -23.90
C ASP A 557 4.72 -32.34 -22.63
N PHE A 558 5.04 -31.68 -21.52
CA PHE A 558 5.27 -32.35 -20.24
C PHE A 558 3.96 -32.87 -19.63
N VAL A 559 2.87 -32.09 -19.68
CA VAL A 559 1.56 -32.50 -19.13
C VAL A 559 0.97 -33.65 -19.94
N VAL A 560 1.01 -33.59 -21.28
CA VAL A 560 0.56 -34.70 -22.12
C VAL A 560 1.53 -35.89 -21.99
N GLY A 561 2.83 -35.65 -21.93
CA GLY A 561 3.84 -36.69 -21.72
C GLY A 561 3.63 -37.46 -20.42
N GLN A 562 3.30 -36.78 -19.33
CA GLN A 562 2.96 -37.40 -18.04
C GLN A 562 1.66 -38.21 -18.12
N ARG A 563 0.62 -37.71 -18.80
CA ARG A 563 -0.64 -38.44 -19.02
C ARG A 563 -0.45 -39.77 -19.77
N TYR A 564 0.53 -39.85 -20.68
CA TYR A 564 0.86 -41.05 -21.45
C TYR A 564 2.08 -41.84 -20.90
N GLY A 565 2.56 -41.49 -19.70
CA GLY A 565 3.66 -42.20 -19.03
C GLY A 565 5.04 -42.05 -19.69
N LEU A 566 5.25 -41.03 -20.51
CA LEU A 566 6.49 -40.81 -21.25
C LEU A 566 7.64 -40.29 -20.36
N ILE A 567 7.34 -39.73 -19.19
CA ILE A 567 8.36 -39.21 -18.26
C ILE A 567 9.06 -40.38 -17.55
N GLU A 568 8.33 -41.47 -17.33
CA GLU A 568 8.75 -42.68 -16.65
C GLU A 568 9.43 -43.68 -17.59
N GLN A 569 9.11 -43.63 -18.89
CA GLN A 569 9.65 -44.54 -19.92
C GLN A 569 11.04 -44.16 -20.45
N TYR A 570 11.44 -42.89 -20.36
CA TYR A 570 12.67 -42.37 -20.99
C TYR A 570 13.63 -41.78 -19.96
N THR A 571 14.93 -41.95 -20.19
CA THR A 571 15.96 -41.40 -19.28
C THR A 571 15.97 -39.87 -19.29
N ALA A 572 16.43 -39.26 -18.20
CA ALA A 572 16.56 -37.80 -18.08
C ALA A 572 17.37 -37.16 -19.23
N ALA A 573 18.36 -37.87 -19.78
CA ALA A 573 19.18 -37.42 -20.91
C ALA A 573 18.49 -37.57 -22.29
N GLN A 574 17.43 -38.38 -22.40
CA GLN A 574 16.56 -38.45 -23.58
C GLN A 574 15.44 -37.40 -23.50
N LEU A 575 14.86 -37.19 -22.31
CA LEU A 575 13.89 -36.14 -22.03
C LEU A 575 14.49 -34.74 -22.23
N ASN A 576 15.72 -34.52 -21.73
CA ASN A 576 16.47 -33.27 -21.84
C ASN A 576 17.93 -33.55 -22.23
N PRO A 577 18.26 -33.63 -23.54
CA PRO A 577 19.62 -33.86 -24.03
C PRO A 577 20.53 -32.62 -23.93
N VAL A 578 20.14 -31.55 -23.23
CA VAL A 578 20.82 -30.25 -23.21
C VAL A 578 21.28 -29.88 -21.79
N ASP A 579 22.52 -29.43 -21.65
CA ASP A 579 23.10 -29.02 -20.37
C ASP A 579 22.68 -27.61 -19.91
N ALA A 580 23.15 -27.19 -18.73
CA ALA A 580 22.87 -25.88 -18.15
C ALA A 580 23.39 -24.68 -18.98
N ARG A 581 24.30 -24.92 -19.92
CA ARG A 581 24.95 -23.92 -20.78
C ARG A 581 24.33 -23.88 -22.19
N GLY A 582 23.28 -24.67 -22.45
CA GLY A 582 22.64 -24.76 -23.76
C GLY A 582 23.38 -25.65 -24.75
N VAL A 583 24.24 -26.55 -24.25
CA VAL A 583 25.08 -27.45 -25.06
C VAL A 583 24.56 -28.88 -24.96
N TYR A 584 24.49 -29.60 -26.09
CA TYR A 584 24.09 -31.00 -26.10
C TYR A 584 25.04 -31.89 -25.30
N LEU A 585 24.47 -32.78 -24.49
CA LEU A 585 25.20 -33.73 -23.65
C LEU A 585 26.07 -34.67 -24.50
N PRO A 586 27.22 -35.17 -23.98
CA PRO A 586 28.05 -36.17 -24.65
C PRO A 586 27.31 -37.47 -25.03
N SER A 587 26.23 -37.79 -24.30
CA SER A 587 25.34 -38.93 -24.56
C SER A 587 24.30 -38.70 -25.68
N THR A 588 24.24 -37.50 -26.28
CA THR A 588 23.28 -37.19 -27.35
C THR A 588 23.63 -37.98 -28.62
N PRO A 589 22.76 -38.89 -29.12
CA PRO A 589 23.08 -39.68 -30.29
C PRO A 589 23.25 -38.80 -31.55
N PRO A 590 24.20 -39.12 -32.45
CA PRO A 590 24.37 -38.39 -33.69
C PRO A 590 23.15 -38.58 -34.59
N ALA A 591 22.70 -37.49 -35.23
CA ALA A 591 21.53 -37.48 -36.08
C ALA A 591 21.85 -38.08 -37.46
N GLN A 592 20.97 -38.94 -37.97
CA GLN A 592 21.20 -39.65 -39.23
C GLN A 592 20.75 -38.81 -40.45
N ALA A 593 21.70 -38.50 -41.33
CA ALA A 593 21.50 -37.64 -42.51
C ALA A 593 21.22 -38.43 -43.80
N THR A 594 21.70 -39.66 -43.92
CA THR A 594 21.48 -40.55 -45.08
C THR A 594 21.43 -42.02 -44.62
N THR A 595 21.38 -42.97 -45.54
CA THR A 595 21.57 -44.41 -45.25
C THR A 595 23.05 -44.72 -44.97
N GLY A 596 23.58 -44.16 -43.88
CA GLY A 596 24.95 -44.37 -43.39
C GLY A 596 25.50 -43.17 -42.62
N ASP A 597 25.28 -41.96 -43.14
CA ASP A 597 25.91 -40.76 -42.59
C ASP A 597 25.28 -40.30 -41.26
N ARG A 598 26.14 -39.94 -40.31
CA ARG A 598 25.78 -39.54 -38.94
C ARG A 598 26.46 -38.23 -38.56
N VAL A 599 25.66 -37.24 -38.21
CA VAL A 599 26.10 -35.89 -37.83
C VAL A 599 26.08 -35.75 -36.31
N ALA A 600 27.23 -35.41 -35.71
CA ALA A 600 27.35 -35.26 -34.27
C ALA A 600 26.62 -33.99 -33.78
N LEU A 601 25.66 -34.16 -32.87
CA LEU A 601 25.00 -33.05 -32.16
C LEU A 601 25.66 -32.74 -30.81
N ALA A 602 26.22 -33.76 -30.14
CA ALA A 602 26.91 -33.62 -28.85
C ALA A 602 27.98 -32.52 -28.89
N GLY A 603 28.01 -31.66 -27.88
CA GLY A 603 28.94 -30.52 -27.81
C GLY A 603 28.54 -29.28 -28.63
N LEU A 604 27.49 -29.34 -29.47
CA LEU A 604 26.95 -28.15 -30.13
C LEU A 604 26.02 -27.36 -29.19
N HIS A 605 26.03 -26.04 -29.30
CA HIS A 605 25.06 -25.17 -28.63
C HIS A 605 23.75 -25.13 -29.42
N ILE A 606 22.60 -25.23 -28.74
CA ILE A 606 21.27 -25.42 -29.37
C ILE A 606 20.95 -24.41 -30.48
N TRP A 607 21.32 -23.14 -30.31
CA TRP A 607 21.11 -22.09 -31.33
C TRP A 607 21.84 -22.38 -32.65
N LYS A 608 23.07 -22.91 -32.60
CA LYS A 608 23.83 -23.32 -33.80
C LYS A 608 23.32 -24.63 -34.39
N ALA A 609 22.91 -25.56 -33.54
CA ALA A 609 22.43 -26.87 -33.96
C ALA A 609 21.12 -26.83 -34.76
N ASN A 610 20.35 -25.73 -34.74
CA ASN A 610 19.20 -25.56 -35.62
C ASN A 610 19.57 -25.70 -37.10
N GLU A 611 20.67 -25.07 -37.54
CA GLU A 611 21.16 -25.16 -38.92
C GLU A 611 21.57 -26.61 -39.23
N THR A 612 22.35 -27.23 -38.34
CA THR A 612 22.77 -28.63 -38.45
C THR A 612 21.60 -29.60 -38.58
N ILE A 613 20.53 -29.40 -37.81
CA ILE A 613 19.34 -30.26 -37.83
C ILE A 613 18.51 -30.02 -39.10
N VAL A 614 18.40 -28.78 -39.58
CA VAL A 614 17.74 -28.46 -40.86
C VAL A 614 18.46 -29.15 -42.03
N GLU A 615 19.79 -29.15 -42.06
CA GLU A 615 20.54 -29.86 -43.11
C GLU A 615 20.39 -31.38 -43.02
N VAL A 616 20.37 -31.97 -41.81
CA VAL A 616 20.08 -33.41 -41.61
C VAL A 616 18.70 -33.78 -42.16
N LEU A 617 17.66 -32.99 -41.82
CA LEU A 617 16.29 -33.22 -42.27
C LEU A 617 16.13 -33.04 -43.78
N ARG A 618 16.93 -32.17 -44.40
CA ARG A 618 16.99 -32.01 -45.86
C ARG A 618 17.67 -33.21 -46.52
N ALA A 619 18.82 -33.64 -46.00
CA ALA A 619 19.58 -34.76 -46.53
C ALA A 619 18.82 -36.09 -46.46
N ASN A 620 18.05 -36.32 -45.41
CA ASN A 620 17.21 -37.52 -45.28
C ASN A 620 15.79 -37.38 -45.86
N GLY A 621 15.46 -36.22 -46.43
CA GLY A 621 14.19 -35.93 -47.08
C GLY A 621 12.98 -35.87 -46.15
N ALA A 622 13.17 -35.66 -44.85
CA ALA A 622 12.07 -35.44 -43.90
C ALA A 622 11.61 -33.96 -43.84
N LEU A 623 12.40 -33.02 -44.36
CA LEU A 623 12.07 -31.61 -44.43
C LEU A 623 11.09 -31.31 -45.58
N LEU A 624 9.84 -30.98 -45.27
CA LEU A 624 8.82 -30.61 -46.25
C LEU A 624 8.83 -29.11 -46.57
N ALA A 625 9.11 -28.26 -45.58
CA ALA A 625 9.30 -26.83 -45.77
C ALA A 625 10.28 -26.24 -44.73
N PHE A 626 10.93 -25.14 -45.11
CA PHE A 626 11.74 -24.32 -44.24
C PHE A 626 11.47 -22.84 -44.53
N SER A 627 11.32 -22.03 -43.48
CA SER A 627 11.18 -20.59 -43.56
C SER A 627 11.75 -19.91 -42.32
N THR A 628 11.85 -18.58 -42.33
CA THR A 628 12.23 -17.77 -41.16
C THR A 628 11.01 -16.99 -40.69
N LEU A 629 10.54 -17.27 -39.47
CA LEU A 629 9.44 -16.57 -38.82
C LEU A 629 9.98 -15.49 -37.87
N GLU A 630 9.42 -14.29 -37.94
CA GLU A 630 9.66 -13.20 -36.99
C GLU A 630 8.44 -13.10 -36.06
N HIS A 631 8.63 -13.45 -34.79
CA HIS A 631 7.53 -13.58 -33.80
C HIS A 631 7.99 -13.23 -32.39
N SER A 632 7.06 -12.90 -31.51
CA SER A 632 7.36 -12.48 -30.13
C SER A 632 7.76 -13.66 -29.26
N TYR A 633 8.99 -13.64 -28.77
CA TYR A 633 9.64 -14.78 -28.10
C TYR A 633 10.08 -14.39 -26.68
N PRO A 634 10.04 -15.31 -25.69
CA PRO A 634 10.46 -15.02 -24.33
C PRO A 634 11.98 -14.80 -24.22
N HIS A 635 12.35 -13.71 -23.56
CA HIS A 635 13.72 -13.31 -23.26
C HIS A 635 13.90 -13.10 -21.74
N CYS A 636 15.12 -13.29 -21.26
CA CYS A 636 15.46 -12.93 -19.88
C CYS A 636 15.31 -11.42 -19.70
N TRP A 637 14.46 -10.99 -18.74
CA TRP A 637 14.17 -9.58 -18.47
C TRP A 637 15.40 -8.71 -18.23
N ARG A 638 16.53 -9.32 -17.85
CA ARG A 638 17.76 -8.64 -17.46
C ARG A 638 18.91 -8.75 -18.45
N HIS A 639 19.14 -9.92 -19.03
CA HIS A 639 20.17 -10.11 -20.05
C HIS A 639 19.71 -9.75 -21.48
N LYS A 640 18.39 -9.65 -21.71
CA LYS A 640 17.79 -9.39 -23.03
C LYS A 640 18.11 -10.49 -24.06
N THR A 641 18.43 -11.69 -23.59
CA THR A 641 18.77 -12.86 -24.40
C THR A 641 17.62 -13.88 -24.42
N PRO A 642 17.43 -14.65 -25.52
CA PRO A 642 16.36 -15.64 -25.63
C PRO A 642 16.49 -16.74 -24.57
N VAL A 643 15.38 -17.11 -23.91
CA VAL A 643 15.34 -18.30 -23.03
C VAL A 643 14.96 -19.56 -23.79
N ALA A 644 15.10 -20.71 -23.17
CA ALA A 644 14.48 -21.96 -23.59
C ALA A 644 13.70 -22.57 -22.43
N PHE A 645 12.68 -23.36 -22.72
CA PHE A 645 12.16 -24.31 -21.73
C PHE A 645 13.16 -25.46 -21.57
N ARG A 646 13.50 -25.77 -20.33
CA ARG A 646 14.43 -26.86 -19.99
C ARG A 646 13.97 -27.55 -18.72
N ALA A 647 13.75 -28.85 -18.78
CA ALA A 647 13.37 -29.65 -17.63
C ALA A 647 14.56 -29.87 -16.70
N THR A 648 14.45 -29.37 -15.47
CA THR A 648 15.44 -29.58 -14.42
C THR A 648 14.79 -30.18 -13.18
N PRO A 649 15.50 -31.02 -12.40
CA PRO A 649 15.10 -31.35 -11.05
C PRO A 649 15.05 -30.07 -10.22
N GLN A 650 13.90 -29.76 -9.63
CA GLN A 650 13.66 -28.58 -8.77
C GLN A 650 12.86 -28.98 -7.53
N TRP A 651 12.84 -28.09 -6.55
CA TRP A 651 12.05 -28.22 -5.33
C TRP A 651 10.82 -27.31 -5.41
N PHE A 652 9.66 -27.83 -5.04
CA PHE A 652 8.38 -27.12 -5.11
C PHE A 652 7.63 -27.23 -3.79
N ILE A 653 6.91 -26.17 -3.43
CA ILE A 653 5.76 -26.30 -2.52
C ILE A 653 4.56 -26.67 -3.39
N SER A 654 4.01 -27.86 -3.18
CA SER A 654 2.91 -28.37 -3.98
C SER A 654 1.58 -27.75 -3.55
N MET A 655 0.75 -27.41 -4.54
CA MET A 655 -0.59 -26.88 -4.30
C MET A 655 -1.58 -27.98 -3.90
N GLU A 656 -1.37 -29.22 -4.35
CA GLU A 656 -2.28 -30.34 -4.08
C GLU A 656 -1.87 -31.17 -2.85
N GLN A 657 -0.57 -31.35 -2.61
CA GLN A 657 -0.12 -32.17 -1.48
C GLN A 657 -0.56 -31.58 -0.15
N ALA A 658 -1.18 -32.43 0.68
CA ALA A 658 -1.81 -32.07 1.93
C ALA A 658 -2.82 -30.90 1.84
N GLY A 659 -3.47 -30.70 0.68
CA GLY A 659 -4.63 -29.82 0.53
C GLY A 659 -4.35 -28.31 0.52
N LEU A 660 -3.12 -27.88 0.18
CA LEU A 660 -2.72 -26.48 0.31
C LEU A 660 -3.61 -25.49 -0.48
N ARG A 661 -4.05 -25.85 -1.69
CA ARG A 661 -4.95 -25.02 -2.52
C ARG A 661 -6.31 -24.82 -1.83
N SER A 662 -6.95 -25.89 -1.36
CA SER A 662 -8.25 -25.82 -0.67
C SER A 662 -8.16 -25.06 0.64
N ASP A 663 -7.11 -25.29 1.44
CA ASP A 663 -6.94 -24.62 2.73
C ASP A 663 -6.60 -23.14 2.56
N ALA A 664 -5.83 -22.77 1.53
CA ALA A 664 -5.55 -21.37 1.20
C ALA A 664 -6.81 -20.62 0.73
N LEU A 665 -7.64 -21.23 -0.11
CA LEU A 665 -8.94 -20.67 -0.51
C LEU A 665 -9.88 -20.53 0.70
N ALA A 666 -9.93 -21.54 1.57
CA ALA A 666 -10.70 -21.50 2.82
C ALA A 666 -10.11 -20.55 3.89
N ALA A 667 -8.89 -20.04 3.72
CA ALA A 667 -8.28 -19.01 4.55
C ALA A 667 -8.52 -17.59 3.98
N ILE A 668 -8.58 -17.42 2.65
CA ILE A 668 -8.87 -16.13 1.99
C ILE A 668 -10.23 -15.56 2.44
N GLY A 669 -11.28 -16.39 2.46
CA GLY A 669 -12.63 -16.01 2.92
C GLY A 669 -12.78 -15.86 4.45
N LYS A 670 -11.67 -15.72 5.18
CA LYS A 670 -11.61 -15.39 6.62
C LYS A 670 -10.77 -14.13 6.92
N VAL A 671 -10.32 -13.45 5.86
CA VAL A 671 -9.50 -12.24 5.92
C VAL A 671 -10.34 -11.06 5.45
N ASP A 672 -10.24 -9.91 6.14
CA ASP A 672 -10.85 -8.68 5.68
C ASP A 672 -10.03 -8.08 4.52
N TRP A 673 -10.65 -7.85 3.36
CA TRP A 673 -9.97 -7.28 2.18
C TRP A 673 -10.37 -5.83 1.95
N VAL A 674 -9.40 -4.91 1.89
CA VAL A 674 -9.63 -3.48 1.70
C VAL A 674 -8.90 -2.98 0.45
N PRO A 675 -9.60 -2.68 -0.67
CA PRO A 675 -11.03 -2.89 -0.92
C PRO A 675 -11.39 -4.36 -1.21
N ASP A 676 -12.68 -4.64 -1.12
CA ASP A 676 -13.35 -5.95 -1.16
C ASP A 676 -12.94 -6.79 -2.38
N TRP A 677 -12.65 -6.17 -3.54
CA TRP A 677 -12.22 -6.89 -4.75
C TRP A 677 -10.88 -7.62 -4.60
N GLY A 678 -10.10 -7.30 -3.56
CA GLY A 678 -8.85 -8.00 -3.23
C GLY A 678 -9.04 -9.50 -3.01
N GLU A 679 -10.18 -9.89 -2.40
CA GLU A 679 -10.52 -11.29 -2.13
C GLU A 679 -10.61 -12.10 -3.43
N ALA A 680 -11.50 -11.70 -4.34
CA ALA A 680 -11.69 -12.36 -5.63
C ALA A 680 -10.41 -12.35 -6.48
N ARG A 681 -9.61 -11.28 -6.39
CA ARG A 681 -8.33 -11.16 -7.09
C ARG A 681 -7.31 -12.18 -6.60
N ILE A 682 -7.16 -12.40 -5.29
CA ILE A 682 -6.20 -13.40 -4.78
C ILE A 682 -6.76 -14.82 -4.89
N ALA A 683 -8.08 -15.02 -4.72
CA ALA A 683 -8.74 -16.32 -4.87
C ALA A 683 -8.51 -16.90 -6.26
N GLY A 684 -8.82 -16.16 -7.34
CA GLY A 684 -8.56 -16.61 -8.71
C GLY A 684 -7.07 -16.82 -9.03
N MET A 685 -6.16 -16.13 -8.33
CA MET A 685 -4.70 -16.34 -8.45
C MET A 685 -4.19 -17.54 -7.66
N VAL A 686 -4.97 -18.12 -6.75
CA VAL A 686 -4.68 -19.37 -6.03
C VAL A 686 -5.39 -20.56 -6.68
N GLU A 687 -6.64 -20.38 -7.12
CA GLU A 687 -7.47 -21.41 -7.75
C GLU A 687 -6.82 -22.01 -9.00
N GLY A 688 -6.21 -21.18 -9.87
CA GLY A 688 -5.47 -21.63 -11.05
C GLY A 688 -3.96 -21.87 -10.84
N ARG A 689 -3.44 -21.81 -9.59
CA ARG A 689 -1.99 -21.77 -9.36
C ARG A 689 -1.30 -23.14 -9.61
N PRO A 690 -0.15 -23.19 -10.30
CA PRO A 690 0.70 -24.37 -10.34
C PRO A 690 1.59 -24.48 -9.08
N ASP A 691 2.15 -25.67 -8.84
CA ASP A 691 3.17 -25.90 -7.80
C ASP A 691 4.30 -24.87 -7.86
N TRP A 692 4.64 -24.30 -6.68
CA TRP A 692 5.52 -23.15 -6.56
C TRP A 692 6.98 -23.60 -6.44
N THR A 693 7.76 -23.40 -7.51
CA THR A 693 9.21 -23.66 -7.53
C THR A 693 9.93 -22.76 -6.50
N ILE A 694 10.40 -23.35 -5.40
CA ILE A 694 11.14 -22.63 -4.35
C ILE A 694 12.66 -22.67 -4.54
N SER A 695 13.19 -23.51 -5.43
CA SER A 695 14.65 -23.62 -5.69
C SER A 695 15.17 -22.62 -6.73
N ARG A 696 16.39 -22.11 -6.52
CA ARG A 696 17.14 -21.28 -7.47
C ARG A 696 18.62 -21.69 -7.49
N GLN A 697 19.20 -21.79 -8.68
CA GLN A 697 20.63 -22.09 -8.88
C GLN A 697 21.38 -20.75 -8.94
N ARG A 698 21.76 -20.25 -7.76
CA ARG A 698 22.20 -18.86 -7.49
C ARG A 698 23.17 -18.83 -6.31
N THR A 699 23.90 -17.72 -6.12
CA THR A 699 24.95 -17.64 -5.09
C THR A 699 24.48 -16.97 -3.80
N TRP A 700 23.50 -16.06 -3.89
CA TRP A 700 23.15 -15.14 -2.81
C TRP A 700 21.72 -15.34 -2.30
N GLY A 701 21.60 -16.12 -1.23
CA GLY A 701 20.38 -16.33 -0.47
C GLY A 701 20.53 -17.55 0.44
N VAL A 702 19.44 -17.93 1.11
CA VAL A 702 19.45 -19.05 2.07
C VAL A 702 19.41 -20.38 1.32
N PRO A 703 20.32 -21.34 1.60
CA PRO A 703 20.31 -22.66 0.98
C PRO A 703 19.05 -23.44 1.38
N ILE A 704 18.66 -24.42 0.57
CA ILE A 704 17.52 -25.31 0.89
C ILE A 704 17.87 -26.29 2.04
N ALA A 705 19.16 -26.50 2.32
CA ALA A 705 19.70 -27.30 3.42
C ALA A 705 19.28 -28.78 3.47
N LEU A 706 19.00 -29.38 2.30
CA LEU A 706 18.62 -30.79 2.18
C LEU A 706 19.81 -31.69 1.81
N PHE A 707 19.73 -32.94 2.26
CA PHE A 707 20.51 -34.07 1.75
C PHE A 707 19.62 -34.96 0.90
N VAL A 708 20.16 -35.50 -0.19
CA VAL A 708 19.41 -36.24 -1.23
C VAL A 708 20.09 -37.57 -1.51
N ASP A 709 19.34 -38.67 -1.48
CA ASP A 709 19.84 -40.00 -1.81
C ASP A 709 20.31 -40.07 -3.27
N ARG A 710 21.51 -40.63 -3.50
CA ARG A 710 22.19 -40.62 -4.80
C ARG A 710 21.56 -41.47 -5.89
N GLU A 711 20.77 -42.48 -5.52
CA GLU A 711 20.21 -43.46 -6.48
C GLU A 711 18.74 -43.14 -6.79
N SER A 712 17.94 -42.89 -5.75
CA SER A 712 16.51 -42.54 -5.86
C SER A 712 16.28 -41.06 -6.17
N GLY A 713 17.14 -40.17 -5.67
CA GLY A 713 16.89 -38.74 -5.66
C GLY A 713 15.89 -38.26 -4.60
N ASP A 714 15.49 -39.11 -3.65
CA ASP A 714 14.61 -38.70 -2.55
C ASP A 714 15.35 -37.88 -1.48
N PRO A 715 14.67 -36.93 -0.79
CA PRO A 715 15.24 -36.26 0.37
C PRO A 715 15.49 -37.24 1.52
N HIS A 716 16.52 -37.00 2.33
CA HIS A 716 16.81 -37.80 3.52
C HIS A 716 15.57 -37.89 4.43
N PRO A 717 15.17 -39.07 4.96
CA PRO A 717 13.93 -39.22 5.73
C PRO A 717 13.83 -38.26 6.93
N GLU A 718 14.94 -38.03 7.63
CA GLU A 718 15.03 -37.10 8.76
C GLU A 718 15.34 -35.64 8.37
N SER A 719 15.10 -35.23 7.11
CA SER A 719 15.40 -33.88 6.61
C SER A 719 14.96 -32.74 7.55
N PRO A 720 13.75 -32.73 8.13
CA PRO A 720 13.36 -31.68 9.08
C PRO A 720 14.18 -31.61 10.38
N ALA A 721 14.77 -32.73 10.82
CA ALA A 721 15.66 -32.75 11.98
C ALA A 721 17.06 -32.25 11.60
N LEU A 722 17.58 -32.70 10.46
CA LEU A 722 18.88 -32.25 9.92
C LEU A 722 18.87 -30.74 9.61
N MET A 723 17.81 -30.23 8.99
CA MET A 723 17.65 -28.80 8.68
C MET A 723 17.64 -27.92 9.94
N ARG A 724 17.13 -28.41 11.08
CA ARG A 724 17.21 -27.69 12.36
C ARG A 724 18.64 -27.62 12.89
N GLN A 725 19.41 -28.70 12.79
CA GLN A 725 20.83 -28.71 13.14
C GLN A 725 21.65 -27.79 12.21
N VAL A 726 21.29 -27.69 10.93
CA VAL A 726 21.87 -26.69 10.02
C VAL A 726 21.46 -25.28 10.43
N ALA A 727 20.20 -25.04 10.80
CA ALA A 727 19.73 -23.74 11.28
C ALA A 727 20.47 -23.27 12.53
N GLU A 728 20.80 -24.16 13.47
CA GLU A 728 21.63 -23.84 14.65
C GLU A 728 23.05 -23.41 14.30
N ARG A 729 23.63 -23.93 13.20
CA ARG A 729 24.92 -23.48 12.65
C ARG A 729 24.76 -22.14 11.93
N VAL A 730 23.73 -21.99 11.09
CA VAL A 730 23.44 -20.75 10.33
C VAL A 730 23.15 -19.57 11.25
N GLU A 731 22.45 -19.76 12.37
CA GLU A 731 22.16 -18.68 13.33
C GLU A 731 23.43 -18.09 13.98
N ARG A 732 24.51 -18.87 14.04
CA ARG A 732 25.81 -18.46 14.60
C ARG A 732 26.75 -17.92 13.53
N ASP A 733 26.89 -18.67 12.44
CA ASP A 733 28.02 -18.57 11.51
C ASP A 733 27.55 -18.20 10.07
N GLY A 734 26.25 -17.97 9.87
CA GLY A 734 25.61 -17.57 8.61
C GLY A 734 25.42 -18.69 7.59
N VAL A 735 24.76 -18.41 6.46
CA VAL A 735 24.54 -19.42 5.38
C VAL A 735 25.82 -20.08 4.87
N ASP A 736 26.98 -19.42 4.98
CA ASP A 736 28.29 -19.98 4.62
C ASP A 736 28.63 -21.27 5.38
N ALA A 737 28.07 -21.45 6.58
CA ALA A 737 28.20 -22.67 7.37
C ALA A 737 27.67 -23.92 6.65
N TRP A 738 26.56 -23.81 5.88
CA TRP A 738 26.04 -24.94 5.09
C TRP A 738 27.00 -25.34 3.96
N TYR A 739 27.60 -24.36 3.30
CA TYR A 739 28.54 -24.64 2.21
C TYR A 739 29.84 -25.27 2.75
N ALA A 740 30.34 -24.80 3.89
CA ALA A 740 31.55 -25.30 4.54
C ALA A 740 31.39 -26.67 5.25
N LEU A 741 30.17 -27.02 5.71
CA LEU A 741 29.85 -28.26 6.42
C LEU A 741 30.30 -29.52 5.66
N ASP A 742 31.00 -30.45 6.34
CA ASP A 742 31.13 -31.83 5.84
C ASP A 742 29.84 -32.61 6.16
N ALA A 743 29.31 -33.34 5.18
CA ALA A 743 28.16 -34.21 5.34
C ALA A 743 28.40 -35.32 6.37
N SER A 744 29.66 -35.74 6.56
CA SER A 744 30.03 -36.75 7.57
C SER A 744 29.72 -36.31 9.01
N GLU A 745 29.69 -34.99 9.29
CA GLU A 745 29.35 -34.46 10.62
C GLU A 745 27.88 -34.69 11.04
N LEU A 746 26.97 -34.82 10.06
CA LEU A 746 25.53 -34.99 10.31
C LEU A 746 25.01 -36.37 9.92
N LEU A 747 25.58 -37.00 8.89
CA LEU A 747 25.16 -38.31 8.37
C LEU A 747 26.08 -39.46 8.78
N GLY A 748 27.25 -39.17 9.36
CA GLY A 748 28.21 -40.18 9.79
C GLY A 748 28.60 -41.13 8.66
N ALA A 749 28.38 -42.43 8.88
CA ALA A 749 28.69 -43.49 7.91
C ALA A 749 27.82 -43.44 6.65
N ASP A 750 26.63 -42.85 6.69
CA ASP A 750 25.72 -42.76 5.53
C ASP A 750 26.07 -41.61 4.59
N ALA A 751 26.98 -40.70 4.95
CA ALA A 751 27.37 -39.56 4.11
C ALA A 751 27.73 -39.91 2.64
N PRO A 752 28.41 -41.03 2.32
CA PRO A 752 28.69 -41.42 0.93
C PRO A 752 27.45 -41.81 0.10
N ARG A 753 26.28 -42.01 0.71
CA ARG A 753 25.01 -42.32 0.05
C ARG A 753 24.25 -41.06 -0.39
N TYR A 754 24.55 -39.90 0.20
CA TYR A 754 23.78 -38.67 0.01
C TYR A 754 24.60 -37.54 -0.64
N ASP A 755 23.95 -36.73 -1.46
CA ASP A 755 24.48 -35.46 -1.97
C ASP A 755 23.90 -34.27 -1.20
N LYS A 756 24.75 -33.26 -0.98
CA LYS A 756 24.41 -32.01 -0.28
C LYS A 756 23.84 -30.99 -1.27
N VAL A 757 22.59 -30.56 -1.09
CA VAL A 757 21.92 -29.62 -2.02
C VAL A 757 22.55 -28.22 -1.94
N GLY A 758 23.07 -27.74 -3.08
CA GLY A 758 23.68 -26.42 -3.22
C GLY A 758 22.72 -25.29 -3.62
N ASP A 759 21.48 -25.61 -3.98
CA ASP A 759 20.46 -24.62 -4.38
C ASP A 759 20.05 -23.71 -3.21
N ILE A 760 19.69 -22.47 -3.53
CA ILE A 760 19.09 -21.52 -2.59
C ILE A 760 17.57 -21.40 -2.78
N LEU A 761 16.92 -20.74 -1.82
CA LEU A 761 15.51 -20.43 -1.83
C LEU A 761 15.16 -19.23 -2.73
N ASP A 762 13.90 -19.22 -3.16
CA ASP A 762 13.23 -18.12 -3.87
C ASP A 762 12.96 -16.95 -2.92
N VAL A 763 13.23 -15.71 -3.33
CA VAL A 763 13.04 -14.51 -2.47
C VAL A 763 11.59 -14.27 -2.06
N TRP A 764 10.62 -14.84 -2.79
CA TRP A 764 9.22 -14.86 -2.36
C TRP A 764 8.98 -15.78 -1.15
N PHE A 765 9.84 -16.78 -0.92
CA PHE A 765 9.86 -17.58 0.29
C PHE A 765 10.47 -16.77 1.44
N ASP A 766 11.66 -16.16 1.25
CA ASP A 766 12.33 -15.28 2.21
C ASP A 766 11.38 -14.24 2.80
N SER A 767 10.72 -13.48 1.92
CA SER A 767 9.72 -12.48 2.30
C SER A 767 8.41 -13.10 2.79
N GLY A 768 7.97 -14.21 2.19
CA GLY A 768 6.76 -14.94 2.57
C GLY A 768 6.78 -15.42 4.02
N VAL A 769 7.91 -15.95 4.50
CA VAL A 769 8.03 -16.45 5.89
C VAL A 769 8.35 -15.37 6.93
N THR A 770 8.27 -14.07 6.58
CA THR A 770 8.41 -12.97 7.56
C THR A 770 7.44 -13.09 8.76
N HIS A 771 6.25 -13.66 8.56
CA HIS A 771 5.32 -13.95 9.66
C HIS A 771 5.85 -14.95 10.68
N HIS A 772 6.77 -15.83 10.29
CA HIS A 772 7.48 -16.70 11.19
C HIS A 772 8.72 -15.98 11.73
N CYS A 773 9.64 -15.59 10.85
CA CYS A 773 10.97 -15.07 11.20
C CYS A 773 10.95 -13.70 11.91
N VAL A 774 9.83 -12.97 11.87
CA VAL A 774 9.64 -11.68 12.57
C VAL A 774 8.54 -11.80 13.61
N LEU A 775 7.28 -12.01 13.20
CA LEU A 775 6.12 -11.85 14.10
C LEU A 775 6.06 -12.90 15.21
N ALA A 776 6.43 -14.15 14.93
CA ALA A 776 6.48 -15.22 15.94
C ALA A 776 7.78 -15.18 16.79
N GLN A 777 8.84 -14.56 16.27
CA GLN A 777 10.18 -14.53 16.87
C GLN A 777 10.45 -13.29 17.74
N ARG A 778 9.56 -12.28 17.67
CA ARG A 778 9.69 -10.99 18.37
C ARG A 778 8.48 -10.60 19.27
N PRO A 779 7.87 -11.53 20.05
CA PRO A 779 6.74 -11.18 20.93
C PRO A 779 7.10 -10.17 22.02
N GLN A 780 8.38 -10.08 22.42
CA GLN A 780 8.85 -9.10 23.39
C GLN A 780 8.74 -7.64 22.92
N ASP A 781 8.60 -7.41 21.60
CA ASP A 781 8.46 -6.07 21.02
C ASP A 781 6.97 -5.63 20.95
N GLY A 782 6.04 -6.53 21.29
CA GLY A 782 4.59 -6.38 21.13
C GLY A 782 4.02 -6.95 19.82
N LEU A 783 4.87 -7.57 18.99
CA LEU A 783 4.45 -8.24 17.76
C LEU A 783 3.74 -9.58 18.04
N ARG A 784 2.87 -10.01 17.13
CA ARG A 784 2.20 -11.31 17.18
C ARG A 784 1.85 -11.83 15.79
N LYS A 785 1.67 -13.15 15.70
CA LYS A 785 1.09 -13.85 14.56
C LYS A 785 -0.31 -14.38 14.94
N PRO A 786 -1.38 -14.15 14.15
CA PRO A 786 -1.42 -13.29 12.97
C PRO A 786 -1.27 -11.80 13.31
N ALA A 787 -0.76 -11.04 12.35
CA ALA A 787 -0.82 -9.57 12.36
C ALA A 787 -2.26 -9.09 12.16
N ASP A 788 -2.57 -7.88 12.62
CA ASP A 788 -3.87 -7.27 12.34
C ASP A 788 -3.97 -6.82 10.89
N LEU A 789 -2.88 -6.23 10.36
CA LEU A 789 -2.87 -5.64 9.03
C LEU A 789 -1.58 -5.93 8.26
N TYR A 790 -1.73 -6.39 7.02
CA TYR A 790 -0.73 -6.27 5.95
C TYR A 790 -1.12 -5.12 5.02
N LEU A 791 -0.17 -4.30 4.56
CA LEU A 791 -0.44 -3.16 3.67
C LEU A 791 0.59 -3.02 2.56
N GLU A 792 0.23 -3.31 1.30
CA GLU A 792 1.14 -3.16 0.14
C GLU A 792 0.44 -2.77 -1.18
N GLY A 793 1.24 -2.58 -2.23
CA GLY A 793 0.77 -2.34 -3.59
C GLY A 793 0.00 -3.52 -4.21
N SER A 794 -0.88 -3.22 -5.16
CA SER A 794 -1.77 -4.22 -5.80
C SER A 794 -1.06 -5.36 -6.54
N ASP A 795 0.23 -5.21 -6.86
CA ASP A 795 1.12 -6.25 -7.35
C ASP A 795 1.31 -7.41 -6.35
N GLN A 796 1.27 -7.13 -5.05
CA GLN A 796 1.59 -8.13 -4.01
C GLN A 796 0.54 -9.25 -3.86
N HIS A 797 -0.61 -9.16 -4.53
CA HIS A 797 -1.52 -10.30 -4.73
C HIS A 797 -0.89 -11.46 -5.52
N ARG A 798 0.17 -11.20 -6.31
CA ARG A 798 1.01 -12.22 -6.98
C ARG A 798 2.37 -12.42 -6.30
N GLY A 799 2.65 -11.64 -5.26
CA GLY A 799 3.91 -11.61 -4.52
C GLY A 799 3.67 -11.87 -3.04
N TRP A 800 4.02 -10.90 -2.20
CA TRP A 800 4.14 -11.07 -0.76
C TRP A 800 2.86 -11.47 -0.02
N PHE A 801 1.69 -10.98 -0.43
CA PHE A 801 0.42 -11.42 0.18
C PHE A 801 0.19 -12.91 -0.07
N GLN A 802 0.47 -13.37 -1.30
CA GLN A 802 0.26 -14.76 -1.71
C GLN A 802 1.32 -15.69 -1.13
N SER A 803 2.60 -15.32 -1.13
CA SER A 803 3.65 -16.16 -0.53
C SER A 803 3.53 -16.23 1.00
N SER A 804 3.12 -15.13 1.66
CA SER A 804 2.79 -15.13 3.09
C SER A 804 1.56 -15.98 3.40
N LEU A 805 0.48 -15.89 2.60
CA LEU A 805 -0.71 -16.73 2.74
C LEU A 805 -0.35 -18.22 2.62
N LEU A 806 0.33 -18.61 1.54
CA LEU A 806 0.66 -20.01 1.26
C LEU A 806 1.60 -20.59 2.32
N THR A 807 2.65 -19.87 2.72
CA THR A 807 3.54 -20.33 3.81
C THR A 807 2.85 -20.31 5.18
N GLY A 808 1.95 -19.36 5.45
CA GLY A 808 1.15 -19.32 6.66
C GLY A 808 0.25 -20.55 6.80
N VAL A 809 -0.48 -20.88 5.74
CA VAL A 809 -1.36 -22.06 5.69
C VAL A 809 -0.55 -23.37 5.69
N ALA A 810 0.53 -23.45 4.91
CA ALA A 810 1.41 -24.63 4.89
C ALA A 810 2.09 -24.91 6.24
N MET A 811 2.27 -23.91 7.12
CA MET A 811 2.83 -24.08 8.46
C MET A 811 1.77 -24.27 9.56
N ASP A 812 0.74 -23.41 9.59
CA ASP A 812 -0.21 -23.25 10.71
C ASP A 812 -1.67 -23.59 10.34
N GLY A 813 -2.00 -23.76 9.05
CA GLY A 813 -3.38 -23.93 8.57
C GLY A 813 -4.23 -22.63 8.55
N VAL A 814 -3.60 -21.46 8.72
CA VAL A 814 -4.27 -20.15 8.76
C VAL A 814 -3.48 -19.07 8.02
N ALA A 815 -4.16 -18.02 7.57
CA ALA A 815 -3.50 -16.82 7.05
C ALA A 815 -2.69 -16.11 8.17
N PRO A 816 -1.53 -15.50 7.84
CA PRO A 816 -0.69 -14.80 8.83
C PRO A 816 -1.17 -13.38 9.17
N PHE A 817 -2.29 -12.95 8.58
CA PHE A 817 -2.90 -11.63 8.72
C PHE A 817 -4.41 -11.77 8.93
N LEU A 818 -5.01 -10.84 9.67
CA LEU A 818 -6.47 -10.72 9.81
C LEU A 818 -7.07 -9.83 8.70
N GLN A 819 -6.36 -8.78 8.28
CA GLN A 819 -6.78 -7.85 7.24
C GLN A 819 -5.65 -7.58 6.24
N VAL A 820 -6.01 -7.36 4.97
CA VAL A 820 -5.12 -6.89 3.91
C VAL A 820 -5.67 -5.60 3.31
N LEU A 821 -4.88 -4.53 3.37
CA LEU A 821 -5.17 -3.26 2.68
C LEU A 821 -4.25 -3.13 1.47
N THR A 822 -4.82 -2.91 0.28
CA THR A 822 -4.04 -2.72 -0.94
C THR A 822 -4.20 -1.33 -1.53
N HIS A 823 -3.08 -0.78 -2.03
CA HIS A 823 -3.07 0.47 -2.77
C HIS A 823 -2.69 0.28 -4.25
N GLY A 824 -3.17 1.18 -5.11
CA GLY A 824 -2.82 1.24 -6.52
C GLY A 824 -1.38 1.71 -6.76
N PHE A 825 -1.00 1.71 -8.04
CA PHE A 825 0.29 2.23 -8.49
C PHE A 825 0.27 3.75 -8.62
N THR A 826 1.44 4.38 -8.52
CA THR A 826 1.62 5.78 -8.87
C THR A 826 1.87 5.92 -10.37
N VAL A 827 1.13 6.83 -11.02
CA VAL A 827 1.18 7.10 -12.47
C VAL A 827 1.40 8.58 -12.75
N ASP A 828 1.79 8.93 -13.98
CA ASP A 828 1.90 10.34 -14.38
C ASP A 828 0.52 11.00 -14.62
N ALA A 829 0.50 12.30 -14.92
CA ALA A 829 -0.72 13.05 -15.21
C ALA A 829 -1.47 12.63 -16.50
N GLN A 830 -0.99 11.60 -17.21
CA GLN A 830 -1.65 10.98 -18.36
C GLN A 830 -2.05 9.52 -18.07
N GLY A 831 -1.95 9.05 -16.81
CA GLY A 831 -2.24 7.67 -16.43
C GLY A 831 -1.18 6.67 -16.87
N ARG A 832 0.03 7.11 -17.25
CA ARG A 832 1.09 6.21 -17.72
C ARG A 832 1.97 5.79 -16.56
N LYS A 833 2.37 4.51 -16.56
CA LYS A 833 3.39 3.95 -15.65
C LYS A 833 4.67 4.78 -15.74
N MET A 834 5.20 5.20 -14.60
CA MET A 834 6.43 6.00 -14.55
C MET A 834 7.67 5.16 -14.90
N SER A 835 8.56 5.70 -15.73
CA SER A 835 9.83 5.06 -16.08
C SER A 835 10.94 6.07 -16.38
N LYS A 836 12.19 5.68 -16.09
CA LYS A 836 13.36 6.55 -16.33
C LYS A 836 13.57 6.88 -17.82
N SER A 837 13.12 6.01 -18.73
CA SER A 837 13.18 6.22 -20.18
C SER A 837 12.11 7.19 -20.71
N LEU A 838 10.94 7.26 -20.06
CA LEU A 838 9.90 8.26 -20.39
C LEU A 838 10.15 9.62 -19.72
N GLY A 839 11.09 9.71 -18.78
CA GLY A 839 11.44 10.95 -18.06
C GLY A 839 10.35 11.45 -17.10
N ASN A 840 9.27 10.70 -16.89
CA ASN A 840 8.10 11.09 -16.11
C ASN A 840 8.20 10.71 -14.61
N VAL A 841 9.40 10.39 -14.10
CA VAL A 841 9.62 9.95 -12.71
C VAL A 841 9.78 11.15 -11.77
N VAL A 842 8.93 11.23 -10.75
CA VAL A 842 9.09 12.16 -9.61
C VAL A 842 9.80 11.45 -8.46
N ALA A 843 10.92 11.98 -7.97
CA ALA A 843 11.60 11.44 -6.79
C ALA A 843 11.06 12.07 -5.49
N PRO A 844 10.81 11.31 -4.40
CA PRO A 844 10.29 11.85 -3.14
C PRO A 844 11.13 13.01 -2.60
N GLN A 845 12.46 12.89 -2.68
CA GLN A 845 13.38 13.92 -2.20
C GLN A 845 13.18 15.27 -2.89
N GLN A 846 12.91 15.29 -4.20
CA GLN A 846 12.66 16.53 -4.94
C GLN A 846 11.41 17.26 -4.42
N VAL A 847 10.37 16.51 -4.04
CA VAL A 847 9.14 17.07 -3.45
C VAL A 847 9.42 17.57 -2.03
N MET A 848 10.15 16.80 -1.22
CA MET A 848 10.48 17.15 0.16
C MET A 848 11.41 18.37 0.26
N ASP A 849 12.34 18.54 -0.68
CA ASP A 849 13.24 19.69 -0.76
C ASP A 849 12.53 20.96 -1.28
N ALA A 850 11.52 20.81 -2.15
CA ALA A 850 10.78 21.93 -2.73
C ALA A 850 9.58 22.39 -1.88
N MET A 851 8.90 21.47 -1.20
CA MET A 851 7.61 21.72 -0.54
C MET A 851 7.50 21.20 0.90
N GLY A 852 8.32 20.20 1.28
CA GLY A 852 8.23 19.50 2.56
C GLY A 852 7.52 18.14 2.46
N ALA A 853 7.88 17.24 3.38
CA ALA A 853 7.26 15.94 3.57
C ALA A 853 5.78 16.06 3.99
N ASP A 854 5.42 17.01 4.86
CA ASP A 854 4.02 17.22 5.25
C ASP A 854 3.10 17.51 4.04
N VAL A 855 3.59 18.20 3.01
CA VAL A 855 2.82 18.44 1.76
C VAL A 855 2.71 17.16 0.92
N LEU A 856 3.78 16.36 0.85
CA LEU A 856 3.78 15.06 0.16
C LEU A 856 2.82 14.08 0.85
N ARG A 857 2.83 14.03 2.18
CA ARG A 857 1.93 13.22 3.01
C ARG A 857 0.47 13.65 2.84
N LEU A 858 0.21 14.96 2.78
CA LEU A 858 -1.13 15.50 2.53
C LEU A 858 -1.65 15.11 1.14
N TRP A 859 -0.81 15.12 0.10
CA TRP A 859 -1.19 14.61 -1.23
C TRP A 859 -1.61 13.13 -1.17
N ILE A 860 -0.79 12.28 -0.54
CA ILE A 860 -1.04 10.84 -0.38
C ILE A 860 -2.37 10.62 0.34
N ALA A 861 -2.58 11.29 1.47
CA ALA A 861 -3.83 11.19 2.24
C ALA A 861 -5.04 11.78 1.50
N SER A 862 -4.88 12.79 0.65
CA SER A 862 -5.97 13.43 -0.10
C SER A 862 -6.47 12.64 -1.33
N THR A 863 -5.80 11.54 -1.66
CA THR A 863 -6.03 10.75 -2.89
C THR A 863 -6.67 9.42 -2.53
N ASP A 864 -7.62 8.94 -3.33
CA ASP A 864 -8.14 7.57 -3.20
C ASP A 864 -7.07 6.55 -3.65
N TYR A 865 -6.26 6.12 -2.69
CA TYR A 865 -5.15 5.19 -2.89
C TYR A 865 -5.60 3.79 -3.33
N ARG A 866 -6.89 3.45 -3.28
CA ARG A 866 -7.40 2.14 -3.75
C ARG A 866 -7.33 2.01 -5.27
N ASN A 867 -7.21 3.14 -5.96
CA ASN A 867 -7.06 3.28 -7.41
C ASN A 867 -5.63 3.76 -7.76
N GLU A 868 -5.31 3.89 -9.04
CA GLU A 868 -4.02 4.47 -9.46
C GLU A 868 -3.90 5.95 -9.07
N MET A 869 -2.75 6.32 -8.52
CA MET A 869 -2.50 7.65 -7.94
C MET A 869 -1.69 8.52 -8.90
N SER A 870 -2.36 9.44 -9.59
CA SER A 870 -1.71 10.41 -10.48
C SER A 870 -0.86 11.43 -9.71
N VAL A 871 0.41 11.58 -10.06
CA VAL A 871 1.32 12.59 -9.48
C VAL A 871 1.78 13.62 -10.53
N SER A 872 1.80 14.90 -10.14
CA SER A 872 2.35 16.00 -10.95
C SER A 872 2.62 17.25 -10.12
N ASP A 873 3.47 18.15 -10.63
CA ASP A 873 3.76 19.44 -10.01
C ASP A 873 2.50 20.27 -9.71
N GLU A 874 1.46 20.17 -10.56
CA GLU A 874 0.21 20.91 -10.31
C GLU A 874 -0.59 20.28 -9.16
N ILE A 875 -0.65 18.95 -9.08
CA ILE A 875 -1.34 18.23 -8.00
C ILE A 875 -0.62 18.47 -6.66
N LEU A 876 0.70 18.40 -6.65
CA LEU A 876 1.53 18.72 -5.48
C LEU A 876 1.37 20.20 -5.06
N LYS A 877 1.32 21.14 -6.02
CA LYS A 877 1.05 22.56 -5.75
C LYS A 877 -0.34 22.80 -5.16
N ARG A 878 -1.39 22.14 -5.68
CA ARG A 878 -2.75 22.19 -5.11
C ARG A 878 -2.76 21.68 -3.66
N SER A 879 -1.99 20.63 -3.38
CA SER A 879 -1.78 20.06 -2.03
C SER A 879 -1.06 21.07 -1.11
N GLY A 880 -0.05 21.79 -1.61
CA GLY A 880 0.60 22.87 -0.87
C GLY A 880 -0.33 24.06 -0.55
N ASP A 881 -1.26 24.39 -1.45
CA ASP A 881 -2.28 25.41 -1.19
C ASP A 881 -3.36 24.93 -0.20
N ALA A 882 -3.63 23.62 -0.10
CA ALA A 882 -4.48 23.04 0.94
C ALA A 882 -3.77 23.05 2.30
N TYR A 883 -2.52 22.59 2.36
CA TYR A 883 -1.65 22.68 3.55
C TYR A 883 -1.63 24.10 4.13
N ARG A 884 -1.45 25.11 3.26
CA ARG A 884 -1.42 26.52 3.66
C ARG A 884 -2.73 27.00 4.27
N ARG A 885 -3.89 26.44 3.90
CA ARG A 885 -5.17 26.76 4.57
C ARG A 885 -5.19 26.18 5.98
N ILE A 886 -4.93 24.87 6.11
CA ILE A 886 -4.89 24.15 7.40
C ILE A 886 -3.95 24.86 8.38
N ARG A 887 -2.71 25.19 7.95
CA ARG A 887 -1.73 25.91 8.77
C ARG A 887 -2.19 27.31 9.17
N ASN A 888 -2.83 28.06 8.28
CA ASN A 888 -3.33 29.40 8.59
C ASN A 888 -4.48 29.36 9.61
N THR A 889 -5.37 28.37 9.53
CA THR A 889 -6.43 28.16 10.52
C THR A 889 -5.85 27.80 11.89
N ALA A 890 -4.89 26.86 11.95
CA ALA A 890 -4.15 26.53 13.17
C ALA A 890 -3.46 27.76 13.78
N ARG A 891 -2.81 28.60 12.94
CA ARG A 891 -2.21 29.86 13.40
C ARG A 891 -3.24 30.82 13.99
N PHE A 892 -4.42 30.94 13.39
CA PHE A 892 -5.44 31.86 13.88
C PHE A 892 -5.98 31.41 15.24
N LEU A 893 -6.21 30.11 15.44
CA LEU A 893 -6.56 29.55 16.74
C LEU A 893 -5.48 29.87 17.78
N LEU A 894 -4.23 29.47 17.54
CA LEU A 894 -3.10 29.73 18.44
C LEU A 894 -2.89 31.22 18.73
N GLY A 895 -3.07 32.09 17.73
CA GLY A 895 -2.89 33.54 17.87
C GLY A 895 -3.89 34.20 18.83
N ASN A 896 -5.10 33.64 18.95
CA ASN A 896 -6.11 34.16 19.88
C ASN A 896 -5.96 33.57 21.30
N LEU A 897 -5.03 32.63 21.52
CA LEU A 897 -4.71 32.06 22.83
C LEU A 897 -3.54 32.77 23.54
N HIS A 898 -3.09 33.93 23.03
CA HIS A 898 -2.16 34.79 23.74
C HIS A 898 -2.76 35.26 25.08
N GLY A 899 -2.03 35.08 26.18
CA GLY A 899 -2.53 35.41 27.52
C GLY A 899 -3.69 34.53 28.00
N PHE A 900 -3.88 33.34 27.41
CA PHE A 900 -4.84 32.35 27.88
C PHE A 900 -4.13 31.24 28.67
N GLU A 901 -4.48 31.11 29.95
CA GLU A 901 -4.00 30.07 30.86
C GLU A 901 -5.16 29.10 31.15
N PRO A 902 -5.22 27.90 30.53
CA PRO A 902 -6.34 26.98 30.69
C PRO A 902 -6.74 26.69 32.15
N ALA A 903 -5.79 26.62 33.08
CA ALA A 903 -6.05 26.37 34.49
C ALA A 903 -6.82 27.50 35.22
N ARG A 904 -6.91 28.70 34.63
CA ARG A 904 -7.63 29.88 35.16
C ARG A 904 -8.76 30.33 34.24
N ASP A 905 -8.52 30.33 32.93
CA ASP A 905 -9.33 31.02 31.93
C ASP A 905 -10.31 30.10 31.19
N LEU A 906 -10.16 28.76 31.31
CA LEU A 906 -11.00 27.80 30.60
C LEU A 906 -12.40 27.71 31.22
N ARG A 907 -13.41 28.16 30.46
CA ARG A 907 -14.80 28.11 30.88
C ARG A 907 -15.38 26.68 30.76
N PRO A 908 -16.29 26.28 31.68
CA PRO A 908 -17.18 25.14 31.50
C PRO A 908 -18.01 25.29 30.22
N LEU A 909 -18.53 24.18 29.70
CA LEU A 909 -19.31 24.18 28.45
C LEU A 909 -20.61 24.99 28.58
N ASP A 910 -21.30 24.88 29.71
CA ASP A 910 -22.66 25.42 29.89
C ASP A 910 -22.66 26.92 30.29
N ASP A 911 -21.46 27.49 30.45
CA ASP A 911 -21.20 28.93 30.69
C ASP A 911 -20.65 29.63 29.44
N MET A 912 -20.47 28.91 28.32
CA MET A 912 -20.08 29.51 27.05
C MET A 912 -21.16 30.39 26.43
N VAL A 913 -20.75 31.30 25.54
CA VAL A 913 -21.65 31.98 24.58
C VAL A 913 -22.20 30.93 23.61
N ALA A 914 -23.46 31.05 23.18
CA ALA A 914 -24.12 29.99 22.39
C ALA A 914 -23.33 29.60 21.12
N LEU A 915 -22.82 30.57 20.36
CA LEU A 915 -21.97 30.35 19.17
C LEU A 915 -20.69 29.56 19.48
N ASP A 916 -20.10 29.77 20.66
CA ASP A 916 -18.88 29.06 21.09
C ASP A 916 -19.21 27.61 21.48
N ARG A 917 -20.35 27.42 22.16
CA ARG A 917 -20.86 26.11 22.53
C ARG A 917 -21.23 25.27 21.30
N TRP A 918 -21.78 25.93 20.28
CA TRP A 918 -22.10 25.34 18.98
C TRP A 918 -20.84 24.92 18.21
N ILE A 919 -19.82 25.78 18.07
CA ILE A 919 -18.61 25.38 17.32
C ILE A 919 -17.84 24.24 18.03
N VAL A 920 -17.93 24.13 19.36
CA VAL A 920 -17.41 22.97 20.12
C VAL A 920 -18.20 21.69 19.79
N HIS A 921 -19.52 21.78 19.59
CA HIS A 921 -20.33 20.66 19.10
C HIS A 921 -20.01 20.28 17.64
N ARG A 922 -19.81 21.26 16.75
CA ARG A 922 -19.33 21.02 15.36
C ARG A 922 -17.96 20.35 15.33
N ALA A 923 -17.06 20.76 16.23
CA ALA A 923 -15.76 20.11 16.40
C ALA A 923 -15.89 18.68 16.95
N TRP A 924 -16.82 18.43 17.87
CA TRP A 924 -17.14 17.08 18.34
C TRP A 924 -17.65 16.19 17.19
N GLU A 925 -18.59 16.66 16.38
CA GLU A 925 -19.09 15.94 15.20
C GLU A 925 -17.95 15.59 14.23
N LEU A 926 -17.08 16.56 13.94
CA LEU A 926 -15.94 16.36 13.07
C LEU A 926 -14.98 15.31 13.64
N GLN A 927 -14.74 15.30 14.95
CA GLN A 927 -13.92 14.27 15.58
C GLN A 927 -14.52 12.87 15.38
N GLN A 928 -15.83 12.69 15.56
CA GLN A 928 -16.45 11.36 15.30
C GLN A 928 -16.24 10.92 13.86
N LYS A 929 -16.49 11.83 12.90
CA LYS A 929 -16.30 11.58 11.46
C LYS A 929 -14.84 11.25 11.12
N ILE A 930 -13.86 11.91 11.75
CA ILE A 930 -12.42 11.65 11.57
C ILE A 930 -12.00 10.33 12.21
N VAL A 931 -12.50 10.00 13.41
CA VAL A 931 -12.19 8.72 14.09
C VAL A 931 -12.74 7.53 13.31
N GLU A 932 -13.99 7.62 12.83
CA GLU A 932 -14.57 6.62 11.93
C GLU A 932 -13.77 6.46 10.62
N ALA A 933 -13.39 7.57 10.00
CA ALA A 933 -12.64 7.55 8.75
C ALA A 933 -11.23 6.96 8.94
N TYR A 934 -10.56 7.22 10.07
CA TYR A 934 -9.31 6.54 10.41
C TYR A 934 -9.52 5.03 10.65
N ALA A 935 -10.63 4.64 11.28
CA ALA A 935 -10.95 3.23 11.51
C ALA A 935 -11.25 2.46 10.22
N ARG A 936 -11.83 3.12 9.20
CA ARG A 936 -12.10 2.57 7.85
C ARG A 936 -11.04 2.92 6.80
N TYR A 937 -9.92 3.52 7.20
CA TYR A 937 -8.80 3.94 6.34
C TYR A 937 -9.16 4.95 5.23
N ASP A 938 -10.24 5.72 5.38
CA ASP A 938 -10.66 6.79 4.46
C ASP A 938 -9.93 8.11 4.74
N PHE A 939 -8.64 8.15 4.39
CA PHE A 939 -7.82 9.35 4.60
C PHE A 939 -8.27 10.54 3.73
N ALA A 940 -8.89 10.27 2.57
CA ALA A 940 -9.38 11.30 1.67
C ALA A 940 -10.59 12.04 2.28
N GLY A 941 -11.53 11.29 2.86
CA GLY A 941 -12.64 11.83 3.64
C GLY A 941 -12.18 12.71 4.81
N ILE A 942 -11.10 12.33 5.52
CA ILE A 942 -10.50 13.14 6.59
C ILE A 942 -9.99 14.48 6.04
N VAL A 943 -9.20 14.47 4.95
CA VAL A 943 -8.65 15.70 4.36
C VAL A 943 -9.76 16.61 3.82
N GLN A 944 -10.84 16.03 3.26
CA GLN A 944 -12.01 16.79 2.80
C GLN A 944 -12.80 17.40 3.98
N ALA A 945 -13.12 16.62 5.01
CA ALA A 945 -13.87 17.07 6.17
C ALA A 945 -13.13 18.16 6.96
N LEU A 946 -11.83 17.95 7.23
CA LEU A 946 -10.96 18.94 7.85
C LEU A 946 -10.82 20.19 6.99
N GLY A 947 -10.66 20.04 5.67
CA GLY A 947 -10.56 21.14 4.71
C GLY A 947 -11.81 22.02 4.69
N ASN A 948 -12.99 21.39 4.73
CA ASN A 948 -14.27 22.07 4.84
C ASN A 948 -14.37 22.83 6.17
N PHE A 949 -14.15 22.18 7.31
CA PHE A 949 -14.20 22.82 8.63
C PHE A 949 -13.25 24.02 8.76
N CYS A 950 -12.04 23.91 8.18
CA CYS A 950 -11.07 25.01 8.15
C CYS A 950 -11.54 26.24 7.34
N SER A 951 -12.39 26.07 6.32
CA SER A 951 -12.79 27.13 5.38
C SER A 951 -14.23 27.61 5.55
N VAL A 952 -15.14 26.75 5.99
CA VAL A 952 -16.56 27.04 6.19
C VAL A 952 -16.79 27.38 7.67
N ASP A 953 -16.98 26.36 8.53
CA ASP A 953 -17.37 26.51 9.93
C ASP A 953 -16.45 27.46 10.70
N LEU A 954 -15.13 27.29 10.57
CA LEU A 954 -14.15 28.22 11.13
C LEU A 954 -13.95 29.44 10.23
N GLY A 955 -13.57 29.25 8.98
CA GLY A 955 -13.00 30.30 8.13
C GLY A 955 -13.95 31.41 7.68
N SER A 956 -15.20 31.10 7.33
CA SER A 956 -16.19 32.05 6.78
C SER A 956 -17.28 32.46 7.77
N LEU A 957 -17.24 31.90 8.97
CA LEU A 957 -18.23 32.04 10.02
C LEU A 957 -17.55 32.31 11.38
N TYR A 958 -17.16 31.27 12.13
CA TYR A 958 -16.82 31.40 13.54
C TYR A 958 -15.64 32.34 13.78
N LEU A 959 -14.55 32.18 13.03
CA LEU A 959 -13.34 33.02 13.12
C LEU A 959 -13.52 34.41 12.47
N ASP A 960 -14.66 34.70 11.85
CA ASP A 960 -14.96 36.02 11.30
C ASP A 960 -15.87 36.82 12.24
N VAL A 961 -16.96 36.20 12.71
CA VAL A 961 -17.90 36.74 13.70
C VAL A 961 -17.20 37.04 15.03
N THR A 962 -16.43 36.08 15.58
CA THR A 962 -15.80 36.25 16.90
C THR A 962 -14.70 37.32 16.96
N LYS A 963 -14.26 37.89 15.83
CA LYS A 963 -13.26 38.98 15.81
C LYS A 963 -13.70 40.22 16.59
N ASP A 964 -14.96 40.63 16.42
CA ASP A 964 -15.50 41.78 17.16
C ASP A 964 -15.40 41.53 18.67
N ARG A 965 -15.81 40.35 19.12
CA ARG A 965 -15.79 39.96 20.53
C ARG A 965 -14.37 39.80 21.08
N LEU A 966 -13.53 39.02 20.42
CA LEU A 966 -12.14 38.74 20.81
C LEU A 966 -11.26 39.99 20.89
N TYR A 967 -11.40 40.90 19.92
CA TYR A 967 -10.52 42.07 19.81
C TYR A 967 -11.03 43.24 20.63
N THR A 968 -12.34 43.38 20.86
CA THR A 968 -12.93 44.62 21.40
C THR A 968 -13.58 44.50 22.78
N MET A 969 -13.85 43.31 23.33
CA MET A 969 -14.23 43.18 24.74
C MET A 969 -13.01 43.31 25.68
N PRO A 970 -13.21 43.59 26.99
CA PRO A 970 -12.15 43.52 27.99
C PRO A 970 -11.48 42.14 28.08
N GLU A 971 -10.22 42.12 28.51
CA GLU A 971 -9.35 40.92 28.50
C GLU A 971 -9.95 39.70 29.21
N ASP A 972 -10.47 39.90 30.43
CA ASP A 972 -11.06 38.85 31.28
C ASP A 972 -12.57 38.72 31.18
N SER A 973 -13.21 39.41 30.22
CA SER A 973 -14.65 39.32 30.02
C SER A 973 -15.10 37.89 29.67
N ARG A 974 -16.29 37.51 30.18
CA ARG A 974 -16.88 36.18 29.96
C ARG A 974 -16.95 35.83 28.46
N GLY A 975 -17.44 36.75 27.63
CA GLY A 975 -17.53 36.56 26.17
C GLY A 975 -16.17 36.32 25.50
N ARG A 976 -15.10 37.01 25.92
CA ARG A 976 -13.75 36.79 25.38
C ARG A 976 -13.14 35.48 25.87
N ARG A 977 -13.22 35.18 27.18
CA ARG A 977 -12.69 33.93 27.74
C ARG A 977 -13.46 32.70 27.23
N SER A 978 -14.75 32.82 26.94
CA SER A 978 -15.54 31.81 26.21
C SER A 978 -15.00 31.53 24.80
N ALA A 979 -14.73 32.57 24.00
CA ALA A 979 -14.17 32.40 22.65
C ALA A 979 -12.82 31.67 22.67
N GLN A 980 -11.93 32.08 23.60
CA GLN A 980 -10.64 31.43 23.80
C GLN A 980 -10.80 29.98 24.27
N SER A 981 -11.77 29.69 25.15
CA SER A 981 -12.07 28.34 25.64
C SER A 981 -12.50 27.39 24.53
N ALA A 982 -13.38 27.84 23.62
CA ALA A 982 -13.74 27.07 22.43
C ALA A 982 -12.54 26.91 21.48
N MET A 983 -11.76 27.97 21.22
CA MET A 983 -10.57 27.87 20.36
C MET A 983 -9.49 26.95 20.93
N TYR A 984 -9.31 26.90 22.25
CA TYR A 984 -8.39 25.99 22.92
C TYR A 984 -8.84 24.53 22.77
N ARG A 985 -10.10 24.22 23.07
CA ARG A 985 -10.69 22.88 22.90
C ARG A 985 -10.60 22.40 21.44
N ILE A 986 -10.86 23.30 20.49
CA ILE A 986 -10.71 23.01 19.05
C ILE A 986 -9.24 22.79 18.69
N ALA A 987 -8.30 23.60 19.18
CA ALA A 987 -6.88 23.46 18.85
C ALA A 987 -6.25 22.18 19.43
N GLU A 988 -6.67 21.76 20.63
CA GLU A 988 -6.31 20.46 21.23
C GLU A 988 -6.80 19.27 20.39
N ALA A 989 -8.01 19.32 19.86
CA ALA A 989 -8.52 18.27 18.99
C ALA A 989 -7.82 18.31 17.61
N PHE A 990 -7.73 19.51 17.02
CA PHE A 990 -7.17 19.75 15.68
C PHE A 990 -5.75 19.22 15.53
N VAL A 991 -4.86 19.48 16.50
CA VAL A 991 -3.47 19.00 16.46
C VAL A 991 -3.39 17.47 16.45
N ARG A 992 -4.30 16.78 17.16
CA ARG A 992 -4.40 15.32 17.17
C ARG A 992 -4.97 14.80 15.86
N TRP A 993 -6.04 15.42 15.33
CA TRP A 993 -6.62 15.05 14.03
C TRP A 993 -5.60 15.12 12.89
N ILE A 994 -4.68 16.11 12.91
CA ILE A 994 -3.65 16.23 11.87
C ILE A 994 -2.39 15.40 12.13
N ALA A 995 -2.11 14.97 13.38
CA ALA A 995 -0.83 14.33 13.73
C ALA A 995 -0.45 13.08 12.90
N PRO A 996 -1.38 12.20 12.50
CA PRO A 996 -1.04 11.08 11.62
C PRO A 996 -0.63 11.53 10.20
N ILE A 997 -1.22 12.60 9.66
CA ILE A 997 -1.00 13.04 8.26
C ILE A 997 0.09 14.12 8.18
N LEU A 998 -0.03 15.20 8.96
CA LEU A 998 0.87 16.36 9.00
C LEU A 998 1.76 16.33 10.24
N SER A 999 2.50 15.23 10.44
CA SER A 999 3.21 14.95 11.69
C SER A 999 4.20 16.04 12.10
N PHE A 1000 4.84 16.75 11.16
CA PHE A 1000 5.79 17.82 11.49
C PHE A 1000 5.08 19.09 11.94
N THR A 1001 4.01 19.50 11.25
CA THR A 1001 3.19 20.67 11.62
C THR A 1001 2.40 20.41 12.89
N ALA A 1002 2.03 19.17 13.18
CA ALA A 1002 1.41 18.77 14.43
C ALA A 1002 2.37 18.91 15.62
N ASP A 1003 3.58 18.35 15.52
CA ASP A 1003 4.62 18.46 16.56
C ASP A 1003 5.13 19.90 16.74
N GLU A 1004 5.10 20.72 15.69
CA GLU A 1004 5.30 22.16 15.80
C GLU A 1004 4.15 22.85 16.55
N MET A 1005 2.90 22.64 16.13
CA MET A 1005 1.69 23.21 16.73
C MET A 1005 1.53 22.84 18.21
N TRP A 1006 1.86 21.60 18.56
CA TRP A 1006 1.81 21.06 19.92
C TRP A 1006 2.65 21.88 20.91
N GLY A 1007 3.84 22.32 20.47
CA GLY A 1007 4.74 23.15 21.27
C GLY A 1007 4.30 24.61 21.47
N TYR A 1008 3.23 25.05 20.79
CA TYR A 1008 2.64 26.39 20.95
C TYR A 1008 1.27 26.40 21.63
N LEU A 1009 0.72 25.23 22.01
CA LEU A 1009 -0.52 25.16 22.77
C LEU A 1009 -0.29 25.56 24.25
N PRO A 1010 -1.19 26.35 24.86
CA PRO A 1010 -1.14 26.66 26.29
C PRO A 1010 -1.06 25.41 27.19
N GLN A 1011 -0.44 25.54 28.36
CA GLN A 1011 -0.28 24.43 29.30
C GLN A 1011 -1.61 24.15 30.02
N ALA A 1012 -2.04 22.88 30.08
CA ALA A 1012 -3.32 22.50 30.65
C ALA A 1012 -3.37 22.62 32.19
N THR A 1013 -2.24 22.37 32.86
CA THR A 1013 -2.11 22.33 34.32
C THR A 1013 -0.83 23.02 34.79
N PRO A 1014 -0.80 23.70 35.96
CA PRO A 1014 0.43 24.28 36.50
C PRO A 1014 1.41 23.23 37.06
N GLU A 1015 0.88 22.11 37.56
CA GLU A 1015 1.63 21.09 38.30
C GLU A 1015 2.15 19.93 37.42
N GLY A 1016 1.62 19.82 36.20
CA GLY A 1016 2.03 18.84 35.20
C GLY A 1016 2.19 19.51 33.84
N GLY A 1017 3.38 19.41 33.25
CA GLY A 1017 3.62 19.91 31.90
C GLY A 1017 2.93 19.04 30.85
N ARG A 1018 2.43 19.66 29.77
CA ARG A 1018 1.95 18.98 28.56
C ARG A 1018 2.96 17.92 28.12
N GLU A 1019 2.46 16.72 27.80
CA GLU A 1019 3.26 15.61 27.30
C GLU A 1019 4.16 16.04 26.13
N GLY A 1020 5.36 15.47 25.97
CA GLY A 1020 6.37 16.03 25.08
C GLY A 1020 6.06 16.02 23.57
N ASN A 1021 5.03 15.29 23.12
CA ASN A 1021 4.62 15.14 21.72
C ASN A 1021 3.15 14.70 21.64
N ALA A 1022 2.44 15.07 20.57
CA ALA A 1022 1.02 14.77 20.37
C ALA A 1022 0.66 13.27 20.29
N LEU A 1023 1.64 12.38 19.99
CA LEU A 1023 1.44 10.93 19.84
C LEU A 1023 1.50 10.16 21.17
N PHE A 1024 1.79 10.82 22.29
CA PHE A 1024 1.67 10.22 23.62
C PHE A 1024 0.19 10.16 24.08
N ALA A 1025 -0.57 11.21 23.74
CA ALA A 1025 -1.98 11.37 24.04
C ALA A 1025 -2.90 10.45 23.21
N THR A 1026 -4.19 10.48 23.53
CA THR A 1026 -5.30 9.92 22.73
C THR A 1026 -6.12 11.04 22.06
N TRP A 1027 -7.17 10.69 21.31
CA TRP A 1027 -8.21 11.63 20.86
C TRP A 1027 -8.74 12.51 22.02
N TYR A 1028 -9.11 13.75 21.71
CA TYR A 1028 -9.41 14.75 22.75
C TYR A 1028 -10.85 14.62 23.28
N ASP A 1029 -10.98 14.47 24.59
CA ASP A 1029 -12.21 14.28 25.35
C ASP A 1029 -12.91 15.59 25.73
N GLY A 1030 -12.21 16.72 25.75
CA GLY A 1030 -12.76 18.05 26.07
C GLY A 1030 -13.71 18.66 25.02
N LEU A 1031 -14.19 17.87 24.06
CA LEU A 1031 -15.25 18.20 23.09
C LEU A 1031 -16.53 17.42 23.43
N ALA A 1032 -17.68 18.05 23.35
CA ALA A 1032 -18.96 17.44 23.67
C ALA A 1032 -20.04 17.78 22.63
N PRO A 1033 -21.02 16.88 22.38
CA PRO A 1033 -22.23 17.25 21.66
C PRO A 1033 -22.95 18.37 22.41
N MET A 1034 -23.88 19.05 21.75
CA MET A 1034 -24.74 19.99 22.44
C MET A 1034 -25.75 19.28 23.36
N GLY A 1035 -26.18 19.95 24.43
CA GLY A 1035 -27.11 19.40 25.41
C GLY A 1035 -28.58 19.61 25.01
N GLU A 1036 -29.46 18.75 25.51
CA GLU A 1036 -30.91 18.78 25.21
C GLU A 1036 -31.59 20.05 25.75
N ASP A 1037 -31.15 20.56 26.92
CA ASP A 1037 -31.65 21.80 27.54
C ASP A 1037 -30.98 23.09 27.00
N ALA A 1038 -30.32 23.05 25.84
CA ALA A 1038 -29.62 24.20 25.29
C ALA A 1038 -30.58 25.27 24.72
N VAL A 1039 -30.29 26.55 24.96
CA VAL A 1039 -31.22 27.66 24.68
C VAL A 1039 -31.30 28.07 23.20
N LEU A 1040 -30.37 27.58 22.37
CA LEU A 1040 -30.45 27.59 20.91
C LEU A 1040 -29.85 26.27 20.45
N ASP A 1041 -30.65 25.36 19.90
CA ASP A 1041 -30.17 24.02 19.56
C ASP A 1041 -29.38 23.95 18.23
N ALA A 1042 -29.02 22.73 17.79
CA ALA A 1042 -28.29 22.55 16.54
C ALA A 1042 -29.13 22.93 15.30
N GLU A 1043 -30.45 22.68 15.33
CA GLU A 1043 -31.38 23.04 14.25
C GLU A 1043 -31.66 24.55 14.25
N ASP A 1044 -31.71 25.21 15.42
CA ASP A 1044 -31.73 26.67 15.53
C ASP A 1044 -30.50 27.31 14.88
N PHE A 1045 -29.31 26.75 15.13
CA PHE A 1045 -28.10 27.25 14.46
C PHE A 1045 -28.12 27.02 12.95
N ASP A 1046 -28.62 25.89 12.45
CA ASP A 1046 -28.79 25.67 11.01
C ASP A 1046 -29.82 26.65 10.40
N ARG A 1047 -30.92 26.97 11.10
CA ARG A 1047 -31.87 28.04 10.70
C ARG A 1047 -31.21 29.42 10.68
N LEU A 1048 -30.38 29.74 11.68
CA LEU A 1048 -29.62 31.00 11.75
C LEU A 1048 -28.57 31.11 10.63
N LEU A 1049 -27.96 29.99 10.22
CA LEU A 1049 -27.03 29.94 9.08
C LEU A 1049 -27.74 30.08 7.74
N ALA A 1050 -28.92 29.46 7.57
CA ALA A 1050 -29.77 29.67 6.40
C ALA A 1050 -30.19 31.15 6.28
N LEU A 1051 -30.60 31.78 7.38
CA LEU A 1051 -30.90 33.21 7.46
C LEU A 1051 -29.68 34.06 7.07
N ARG A 1052 -28.48 33.73 7.56
CA ARG A 1052 -27.22 34.43 7.20
C ARG A 1052 -26.91 34.31 5.70
N GLU A 1053 -27.18 33.16 5.07
CA GLU A 1053 -27.02 32.99 3.62
C GLU A 1053 -28.05 33.83 2.84
N GLN A 1054 -29.30 33.90 3.30
CA GLN A 1054 -30.33 34.76 2.71
C GLN A 1054 -29.96 36.25 2.83
N VAL A 1055 -29.45 36.71 3.98
CA VAL A 1055 -28.96 38.08 4.16
C VAL A 1055 -27.79 38.36 3.21
N ALA A 1056 -26.83 37.44 3.07
CA ALA A 1056 -25.72 37.60 2.14
C ALA A 1056 -26.19 37.75 0.67
N LYS A 1057 -27.23 37.03 0.25
CA LYS A 1057 -27.83 37.16 -1.09
C LYS A 1057 -28.43 38.55 -1.36
N VAL A 1058 -28.88 39.27 -0.33
CA VAL A 1058 -29.35 40.67 -0.44
C VAL A 1058 -28.19 41.67 -0.42
N LEU A 1059 -27.15 41.42 0.38
CA LEU A 1059 -26.02 42.35 0.53
C LEU A 1059 -25.00 42.30 -0.62
N GLU A 1060 -24.81 41.16 -1.29
CA GLU A 1060 -23.85 41.05 -2.41
C GLU A 1060 -24.20 41.96 -3.63
N PRO A 1061 -25.47 42.09 -4.07
CA PRO A 1061 -25.87 43.10 -5.06
C PRO A 1061 -25.49 44.53 -4.66
N MET A 1062 -25.69 44.92 -3.39
CA MET A 1062 -25.35 46.26 -2.87
C MET A 1062 -23.84 46.50 -2.81
N ARG A 1063 -23.04 45.43 -2.64
CA ARG A 1063 -21.57 45.48 -2.78
C ARG A 1063 -21.14 45.61 -4.24
N ALA A 1064 -21.86 44.99 -5.16
CA ALA A 1064 -21.58 45.03 -6.60
C ALA A 1064 -21.96 46.38 -7.25
N SER A 1065 -23.01 47.05 -6.77
CA SER A 1065 -23.37 48.43 -7.16
C SER A 1065 -22.47 49.48 -6.52
N GLY A 1066 -21.85 49.17 -5.37
CA GLY A 1066 -21.00 50.08 -4.61
C GLY A 1066 -21.75 50.93 -3.58
N GLU A 1067 -23.02 50.62 -3.31
CA GLU A 1067 -23.82 51.25 -2.24
C GLU A 1067 -23.23 50.97 -0.84
N ILE A 1068 -22.62 49.80 -0.66
CA ILE A 1068 -21.88 49.42 0.56
C ILE A 1068 -20.52 48.78 0.21
N GLY A 1069 -19.50 49.03 1.03
CA GLY A 1069 -18.18 48.36 0.91
C GLY A 1069 -18.03 47.13 1.81
N ALA A 1070 -18.74 47.10 2.95
CA ALA A 1070 -18.76 46.00 3.91
C ALA A 1070 -20.17 45.81 4.49
N ALA A 1071 -20.49 44.63 5.02
CA ALA A 1071 -21.81 44.38 5.63
C ALA A 1071 -22.10 45.30 6.84
N LEU A 1072 -21.08 45.71 7.61
CA LEU A 1072 -21.17 46.72 8.68
C LEU A 1072 -21.72 48.09 8.24
N GLN A 1073 -21.87 48.32 6.93
CA GLN A 1073 -22.47 49.52 6.35
C GLN A 1073 -23.92 49.34 5.90
N ALA A 1074 -24.55 48.19 6.17
CA ALA A 1074 -25.95 47.93 5.86
C ALA A 1074 -26.76 47.69 7.16
N GLU A 1075 -27.84 48.44 7.32
CA GLU A 1075 -28.91 48.13 8.26
C GLU A 1075 -29.78 47.01 7.66
N VAL A 1076 -30.30 46.10 8.49
CA VAL A 1076 -31.12 44.96 8.04
C VAL A 1076 -32.49 44.98 8.74
N VAL A 1077 -33.54 44.69 7.98
CA VAL A 1077 -34.89 44.48 8.51
C VAL A 1077 -35.38 43.10 8.09
N LEU A 1078 -35.74 42.28 9.08
CA LEU A 1078 -36.29 40.93 8.90
C LEU A 1078 -37.81 41.00 9.04
N LYS A 1079 -38.51 40.98 7.91
CA LYS A 1079 -39.98 40.99 7.85
C LYS A 1079 -40.49 39.55 7.95
N CYS A 1080 -41.21 39.22 9.02
CA CYS A 1080 -41.52 37.83 9.36
C CYS A 1080 -42.85 37.69 10.10
N GLY A 1081 -43.46 36.51 10.01
CA GLY A 1081 -44.66 36.16 10.77
C GLY A 1081 -44.36 35.86 12.24
N VAL A 1082 -45.41 35.87 13.07
CA VAL A 1082 -45.36 35.77 14.54
C VAL A 1082 -44.46 34.64 15.07
N ALA A 1083 -44.42 33.48 14.40
CA ALA A 1083 -43.61 32.33 14.83
C ALA A 1083 -42.10 32.62 14.75
N ASP A 1084 -41.60 33.07 13.60
CA ASP A 1084 -40.19 33.46 13.45
C ASP A 1084 -39.87 34.74 14.23
N GLN A 1085 -40.83 35.66 14.37
CA GLN A 1085 -40.65 36.86 15.20
C GLN A 1085 -40.41 36.49 16.67
N ASN A 1086 -41.21 35.58 17.24
CA ASN A 1086 -41.03 35.10 18.62
C ASN A 1086 -39.70 34.36 18.82
N TRP A 1087 -39.22 33.66 17.80
CA TRP A 1087 -37.92 32.97 17.80
C TRP A 1087 -36.73 33.93 17.70
N LEU A 1088 -36.83 34.98 16.87
CA LEU A 1088 -35.76 35.97 16.66
C LEU A 1088 -35.73 37.08 17.71
N ALA A 1089 -36.84 37.40 18.36
CA ALA A 1089 -36.93 38.52 19.32
C ALA A 1089 -35.93 38.43 20.50
N PRO A 1090 -35.62 37.25 21.08
CA PRO A 1090 -34.55 37.13 22.08
C PRO A 1090 -33.14 37.37 21.54
N LEU A 1091 -32.95 37.29 20.21
CA LEU A 1091 -31.65 37.28 19.53
C LEU A 1091 -31.29 38.62 18.86
N VAL A 1092 -32.29 39.44 18.53
CA VAL A 1092 -32.18 40.58 17.59
C VAL A 1092 -31.04 41.56 17.91
N GLU A 1093 -30.84 41.90 19.18
CA GLU A 1093 -29.78 42.81 19.66
C GLU A 1093 -28.36 42.33 19.35
N GLU A 1094 -28.15 41.01 19.35
CA GLU A 1094 -26.86 40.38 19.03
C GLU A 1094 -26.80 39.86 17.58
N LEU A 1095 -27.92 39.71 16.89
CA LEU A 1095 -27.98 39.09 15.55
C LEU A 1095 -27.13 39.84 14.51
N ARG A 1096 -26.92 41.14 14.71
CA ARG A 1096 -25.97 41.98 13.95
C ARG A 1096 -24.52 41.49 13.98
N PHE A 1097 -24.09 40.77 15.02
CA PHE A 1097 -22.74 40.20 15.12
C PHE A 1097 -22.61 38.94 14.25
N LEU A 1098 -23.60 38.03 14.28
CA LEU A 1098 -23.64 36.86 13.39
C LEU A 1098 -23.68 37.27 11.90
N LEU A 1099 -24.47 38.29 11.58
CA LEU A 1099 -24.60 38.85 10.22
C LEU A 1099 -23.44 39.78 9.82
N ILE A 1100 -22.62 40.21 10.78
CA ILE A 1100 -21.52 41.19 10.63
C ILE A 1100 -22.02 42.49 9.97
N SER A 1101 -23.16 43.00 10.46
CA SER A 1101 -23.95 44.09 9.87
C SER A 1101 -23.98 45.38 10.70
N GLY A 1102 -24.68 46.40 10.19
CA GLY A 1102 -25.33 47.41 11.02
C GLY A 1102 -26.45 46.81 11.88
N ASP A 1103 -27.37 47.63 12.38
CA ASP A 1103 -28.38 47.12 13.30
C ASP A 1103 -29.44 46.29 12.56
N VAL A 1104 -30.01 45.31 13.28
CA VAL A 1104 -31.00 44.37 12.76
C VAL A 1104 -32.32 44.65 13.46
N ASN A 1105 -33.41 44.75 12.70
CA ASN A 1105 -34.74 45.04 13.23
C ASN A 1105 -35.73 43.96 12.77
N LEU A 1106 -36.71 43.62 13.62
CA LEU A 1106 -37.81 42.74 13.23
C LEU A 1106 -39.03 43.57 12.82
N LEU A 1107 -39.68 43.19 11.72
CA LEU A 1107 -40.93 43.78 11.26
C LEU A 1107 -42.00 42.69 11.20
N ALA A 1108 -43.03 42.79 12.04
CA ALA A 1108 -44.15 41.84 12.04
C ALA A 1108 -44.92 41.92 10.71
N ASP A 1109 -45.23 40.75 10.15
CA ASP A 1109 -46.12 40.60 9.00
C ASP A 1109 -46.87 39.27 9.09
N ASP A 1110 -48.12 39.31 9.56
CA ASP A 1110 -48.97 38.12 9.73
C ASP A 1110 -49.27 37.39 8.41
N ALA A 1111 -49.01 38.02 7.25
CA ALA A 1111 -49.12 37.40 5.93
C ALA A 1111 -47.81 36.76 5.42
N ALA A 1112 -46.68 36.99 6.09
CA ALA A 1112 -45.39 36.45 5.70
C ALA A 1112 -45.26 34.96 6.08
N LYS A 1113 -45.05 34.11 5.08
CA LYS A 1113 -44.82 32.66 5.23
C LYS A 1113 -43.36 32.28 5.38
N GLU A 1114 -42.46 33.21 5.07
CA GLU A 1114 -41.01 33.08 5.10
C GLU A 1114 -40.41 34.43 5.53
N ILE A 1115 -39.19 34.44 6.05
CA ILE A 1115 -38.50 35.67 6.45
C ILE A 1115 -38.07 36.45 5.20
N ALA A 1116 -38.76 37.56 4.91
CA ALA A 1116 -38.38 38.48 3.85
C ALA A 1116 -37.36 39.50 4.37
N ILE A 1117 -36.28 39.70 3.62
CA ILE A 1117 -35.12 40.50 4.05
C ILE A 1117 -35.07 41.81 3.26
N LEU A 1118 -35.02 42.92 3.99
CA LEU A 1118 -34.76 44.25 3.45
C LEU A 1118 -33.42 44.73 4.01
N ALA A 1119 -32.64 45.43 3.19
CA ALA A 1119 -31.38 46.04 3.61
C ALA A 1119 -31.22 47.44 3.02
N SER A 1120 -30.57 48.34 3.75
CA SER A 1120 -30.34 49.73 3.32
C SER A 1120 -28.99 50.24 3.82
N PRO A 1121 -28.25 51.07 3.05
CA PRO A 1121 -27.00 51.66 3.52
C PRO A 1121 -27.21 52.51 4.77
N THR A 1122 -26.31 52.36 5.75
CA THR A 1122 -26.36 53.13 7.00
C THR A 1122 -25.85 54.56 6.81
N THR A 1123 -26.54 55.51 7.44
CA THR A 1123 -26.09 56.90 7.58
C THR A 1123 -25.36 57.16 8.90
N LYS A 1124 -25.26 56.15 9.80
CA LYS A 1124 -24.71 56.31 11.15
C LYS A 1124 -23.18 56.50 11.09
N PRO A 1125 -22.59 57.33 11.98
CA PRO A 1125 -21.13 57.50 12.06
C PRO A 1125 -20.42 56.19 12.46
N LYS A 1126 -19.20 56.02 11.95
CA LYS A 1126 -18.38 54.82 12.17
C LYS A 1126 -17.56 54.92 13.45
N CYS A 1127 -17.67 53.92 14.33
CA CYS A 1127 -16.78 53.76 15.47
C CYS A 1127 -15.34 53.46 15.02
N ALA A 1128 -14.36 54.24 15.49
CA ALA A 1128 -12.95 54.06 15.15
C ALA A 1128 -12.34 52.73 15.66
N ARG A 1129 -12.90 52.15 16.75
CA ARG A 1129 -12.40 50.95 17.42
C ARG A 1129 -13.00 49.64 16.88
N CYS A 1130 -14.31 49.42 17.02
CA CYS A 1130 -14.97 48.19 16.54
C CYS A 1130 -15.48 48.24 15.09
N TRP A 1131 -15.39 49.40 14.43
CA TRP A 1131 -15.81 49.62 13.04
C TRP A 1131 -17.30 49.44 12.70
N HIS A 1132 -18.16 49.08 13.67
CA HIS A 1132 -19.60 49.22 13.53
C HIS A 1132 -20.00 50.69 13.33
N HIS A 1133 -21.09 50.90 12.60
CA HIS A 1133 -21.75 52.20 12.42
C HIS A 1133 -22.88 52.33 13.45
N GLN A 1134 -22.82 53.33 14.31
CA GLN A 1134 -23.74 53.49 15.45
C GLN A 1134 -24.09 54.98 15.65
N ALA A 1135 -25.32 55.27 16.09
CA ALA A 1135 -25.82 56.65 16.20
C ALA A 1135 -25.24 57.45 17.37
N ASP A 1136 -24.57 56.77 18.31
CA ASP A 1136 -24.01 57.32 19.55
C ASP A 1136 -22.54 57.76 19.44
N VAL A 1137 -21.87 57.52 18.32
CA VAL A 1137 -20.46 57.91 18.13
C VAL A 1137 -20.35 59.44 18.16
N GLY A 1138 -19.59 59.95 19.14
CA GLY A 1138 -19.47 61.39 19.42
C GLY A 1138 -20.30 61.89 20.61
N SER A 1139 -21.14 61.05 21.23
CA SER A 1139 -21.90 61.41 22.44
C SER A 1139 -21.04 61.52 23.71
N HIS A 1140 -19.93 60.79 23.79
CA HIS A 1140 -19.00 60.80 24.92
C HIS A 1140 -17.86 61.81 24.69
N PRO A 1141 -17.77 62.92 25.45
CA PRO A 1141 -16.78 63.99 25.18
C PRO A 1141 -15.33 63.54 25.28
N GLU A 1142 -15.01 62.64 26.21
CA GLU A 1142 -13.66 62.11 26.43
C GLU A 1142 -13.30 61.03 25.39
N HIS A 1143 -14.27 60.48 24.66
CA HIS A 1143 -14.12 59.38 23.70
C HIS A 1143 -14.89 59.64 22.37
N PRO A 1144 -14.68 60.79 21.69
CA PRO A 1144 -15.60 61.31 20.66
C PRO A 1144 -15.57 60.58 19.31
N LEU A 1145 -14.75 59.54 19.17
CA LEU A 1145 -14.58 58.77 17.92
C LEU A 1145 -15.07 57.32 18.02
N ILE A 1146 -15.68 56.93 19.14
CA ILE A 1146 -16.18 55.57 19.37
C ILE A 1146 -17.61 55.59 19.95
N CYS A 1147 -18.31 54.47 19.80
CA CYS A 1147 -19.64 54.25 20.40
C CYS A 1147 -19.53 53.93 21.89
N GLY A 1148 -20.61 54.16 22.66
CA GLY A 1148 -20.71 53.88 24.09
C GLY A 1148 -20.42 52.42 24.44
N ARG A 1149 -20.77 51.48 23.56
CA ARG A 1149 -20.35 50.06 23.63
C ARG A 1149 -18.83 49.92 23.73
N CYS A 1150 -18.09 50.67 22.92
CA CYS A 1150 -16.62 50.68 22.97
C CYS A 1150 -16.06 51.49 24.14
N VAL A 1151 -16.78 52.49 24.66
CA VAL A 1151 -16.40 53.20 25.91
C VAL A 1151 -16.49 52.22 27.08
N GLY A 1152 -17.62 51.53 27.24
CA GLY A 1152 -17.83 50.51 28.26
C GLY A 1152 -16.81 49.37 28.21
N ASN A 1153 -16.33 48.99 27.02
CA ASN A 1153 -15.27 47.98 26.84
C ASN A 1153 -13.83 48.49 27.04
N VAL A 1154 -13.60 49.79 27.28
CA VAL A 1154 -12.27 50.37 27.53
C VAL A 1154 -12.14 50.89 28.97
N GLU A 1155 -13.20 51.48 29.52
CA GLU A 1155 -13.19 52.17 30.82
C GLU A 1155 -14.18 51.59 31.83
N GLY A 1156 -15.07 50.67 31.40
CA GLY A 1156 -16.11 50.05 32.22
C GLY A 1156 -15.97 48.53 32.35
N PRO A 1157 -17.03 47.83 32.83
CA PRO A 1157 -17.05 46.37 32.96
C PRO A 1157 -17.14 45.61 31.62
N GLY A 1158 -17.32 46.34 30.51
CA GLY A 1158 -17.64 45.78 29.20
C GLY A 1158 -19.12 45.43 28.99
N GLU A 1159 -19.43 45.06 27.76
CA GLU A 1159 -20.67 44.35 27.41
C GLU A 1159 -20.64 42.87 27.87
N ASP A 1160 -21.79 42.21 27.93
CA ASP A 1160 -21.87 40.73 27.98
C ASP A 1160 -22.50 40.21 26.66
N ARG A 1161 -22.32 38.93 26.39
CA ARG A 1161 -22.84 38.24 25.20
C ARG A 1161 -23.48 36.93 25.60
N ARG A 1162 -24.70 36.70 25.16
CA ARG A 1162 -25.43 35.45 25.35
C ARG A 1162 -25.34 34.54 24.12
N TRP A 1163 -25.37 35.12 22.93
CA TRP A 1163 -25.63 34.39 21.69
C TRP A 1163 -24.42 34.35 20.74
N PHE A 1164 -23.79 35.49 20.42
CA PHE A 1164 -22.88 35.62 19.26
C PHE A 1164 -21.52 36.27 19.51
#